data_AF-A0A2E0QSC2-F1
#
_entry.id   AF-A0A2E0QSC2-F1
#
_cell.length_a   1.000
_cell.length_b   1.000
_cell.length_c   1.000
_cell.angle_alpha   90.00
_cell.angle_beta   90.00
_cell.angle_gamma   90.00
#
_symmetry.space_group_name_H-M   'P 1'
#
loop_
_entity.id
_entity.type
_entity.pdbx_description
1 polymer ?
#
loop_
_entity_poly.entity_id
_entity_poly.type
_entity_poly.pdbx_seq_one_letter_code
_entity_poly.pdbx_strand_id
1 'polypeptide(L)'
;MPQPTETESGLRSVELGLSYRTGRDNLVRDFFVPCLEQSILYRRCAGYFSSHGLALAARGVAQLIAQGGKMQLVVSPHLEPEDIEALQSALELPATVLQTIAAKCLADVEDALVHDRLNALAWLAASGRLEIRLALRINDQGQIKKGLYHEKVGIFTDEQHFHVAFTGSSNETAGGLVENFESVDVYRSWNDPENRIGEKIENFESIWSNTTPGLRVVEFSEAGRELLEQYKTNHCPSPNWEVSDPDISDSQGFELPNSIQLRDYQDEAITSWFKANGTGIFKMATGSGKTITSLATAAKLHGKIDIDALVVVCPYRHLVTQWEKEMLKFGLDPILAFNTRDSWLPTLNSKLALQFGKHKSLITVVTTNSTFGSSNFQARLQNFPKKTMLIADEVHNFGAKDLREKLPDSIRFRLGLSATPERHHDDIGTAAIFDYFGGVLEPEFTLKDALDAKALVDYRYYPILVELTDEESDEYLALSQKISKYASMNPGSLDSEAGNPALEALLSQRARLISCASNKLPALRELMKGRTNEKQMLFYCGDSRVEFEPDGELLRHVEAVCKLLGSEMKMNVDTFVAETTLDEREELKLGLASGALQGLVAIRCLDEGVDIPSIRTAVFLASSTNPRQFIQRRGRILRRDDEGGKKSAIIFDMIVVPPDGGEVLECERSLLRRELSRFVEFASLSLNSGEARAAILDIQTKYRLLDV
;
A
#
# COMPACT_ATOMS: atom_id res chain seq x y z
N MET A 1 33.39 22.39 -56.86
CA MET A 1 33.51 22.62 -55.41
C MET A 1 32.13 23.00 -54.90
N PRO A 2 31.42 22.12 -54.18
CA PRO A 2 30.31 22.56 -53.35
C PRO A 2 30.91 23.26 -52.12
N GLN A 3 30.33 24.39 -51.74
CA GLN A 3 30.71 25.15 -50.54
C GLN A 3 30.60 24.27 -49.29
N PRO A 4 31.46 24.47 -48.27
CA PRO A 4 31.28 23.80 -46.99
C PRO A 4 29.98 24.31 -46.38
N THR A 5 28.98 23.43 -46.29
CA THR A 5 27.80 23.65 -45.44
C THR A 5 28.30 23.94 -44.03
N GLU A 6 27.98 25.14 -43.52
CA GLU A 6 28.18 25.50 -42.12
C GLU A 6 27.70 24.32 -41.25
N THR A 7 28.59 23.78 -40.43
CA THR A 7 28.20 22.87 -39.36
C THR A 7 27.22 23.62 -38.48
N GLU A 8 25.92 23.28 -38.56
CA GLU A 8 24.91 23.84 -37.67
C GLU A 8 25.36 23.60 -36.22
N SER A 9 25.49 24.68 -35.44
CA SER A 9 25.90 24.67 -34.04
C SER A 9 24.77 25.23 -33.18
N GLY A 10 24.65 24.81 -31.91
CA GLY A 10 23.57 25.25 -31.02
C GLY A 10 22.26 24.48 -31.25
N LEU A 11 21.11 25.07 -30.95
CA LEU A 11 19.81 24.38 -31.01
C LEU A 11 19.43 23.91 -32.42
N ARG A 12 20.00 24.52 -33.46
CA ARG A 12 19.81 24.09 -34.86
C ARG A 12 20.47 22.74 -35.17
N SER A 13 21.49 22.35 -34.42
CA SER A 13 22.17 21.05 -34.58
C SER A 13 21.35 19.87 -34.05
N VAL A 14 20.27 20.14 -33.29
CA VAL A 14 19.41 19.13 -32.70
C VAL A 14 18.31 18.74 -33.68
N GLU A 15 18.23 17.45 -34.02
CA GLU A 15 17.15 16.90 -34.85
C GLU A 15 15.83 16.87 -34.07
N LEU A 16 15.04 17.93 -34.19
CA LEU A 16 13.78 18.07 -33.48
C LEU A 16 12.58 17.56 -34.31
N GLY A 17 11.63 16.92 -33.64
CA GLY A 17 10.29 16.57 -34.13
C GLY A 17 9.31 17.76 -34.04
N LEU A 18 8.19 17.72 -34.80
CA LEU A 18 7.14 18.75 -34.72
C LEU A 18 6.34 18.64 -33.42
N SER A 19 6.19 17.41 -32.92
CA SER A 19 5.61 17.10 -31.63
C SER A 19 6.19 15.79 -31.11
N TYR A 20 6.24 15.65 -29.79
CA TYR A 20 6.68 14.46 -29.09
C TYR A 20 5.54 13.94 -28.22
N ARG A 21 5.39 12.61 -28.18
CA ARG A 21 4.27 11.98 -27.46
C ARG A 21 4.73 10.76 -26.69
N THR A 22 4.38 10.69 -25.40
CA THR A 22 4.69 9.54 -24.56
C THR A 22 4.11 8.26 -25.18
N GLY A 23 4.89 7.19 -25.22
CA GLY A 23 4.54 5.93 -25.89
C GLY A 23 5.01 5.82 -27.35
N ARG A 24 5.41 6.94 -27.99
CA ARG A 24 6.18 6.93 -29.25
C ARG A 24 7.61 7.42 -29.03
N ASP A 25 7.77 8.49 -28.26
CA ASP A 25 9.04 9.18 -28.05
C ASP A 25 9.35 9.28 -26.54
N ASN A 26 10.64 9.30 -26.18
CA ASN A 26 11.08 9.60 -24.82
C ASN A 26 11.29 11.11 -24.71
N LEU A 27 10.35 11.82 -24.09
CA LEU A 27 10.39 13.28 -23.95
C LEU A 27 11.70 13.78 -23.30
N VAL A 28 12.22 13.04 -22.31
CA VAL A 28 13.42 13.44 -21.58
C VAL A 28 14.66 13.30 -22.47
N ARG A 29 14.88 12.12 -23.06
CA ARG A 29 16.07 11.81 -23.86
C ARG A 29 16.03 12.43 -25.25
N ASP A 30 14.88 12.40 -25.91
CA ASP A 30 14.75 12.75 -27.32
C ASP A 30 14.43 14.26 -27.53
N PHE A 31 14.05 14.97 -26.47
CA PHE A 31 13.69 16.40 -26.53
C PHE A 31 14.36 17.26 -25.45
N PHE A 32 14.11 16.99 -24.16
CA PHE A 32 14.58 17.88 -23.09
C PHE A 32 16.11 17.92 -22.94
N VAL A 33 16.77 16.76 -22.86
CA VAL A 33 18.22 16.67 -22.68
C VAL A 33 18.96 17.32 -23.86
N PRO A 34 18.69 16.98 -25.14
CA PRO A 34 19.37 17.59 -26.28
C PRO A 34 19.16 19.11 -26.36
N CYS A 35 17.96 19.60 -26.04
CA CYS A 35 17.69 21.05 -26.01
C CYS A 35 18.45 21.75 -24.88
N LEU A 36 18.45 21.18 -23.68
CA LEU A 36 19.13 21.75 -22.51
C LEU A 36 20.66 21.75 -22.67
N GLU A 37 21.23 20.70 -23.27
CA GLU A 37 22.67 20.57 -23.54
C GLU A 37 23.18 21.61 -24.55
N GLN A 38 22.30 22.24 -25.34
CA GLN A 38 22.64 23.27 -26.34
C GLN A 38 22.11 24.67 -25.97
N SER A 39 21.57 24.85 -24.77
CA SER A 39 20.97 26.11 -24.32
C SER A 39 21.82 26.84 -23.30
N ILE A 40 21.76 28.17 -23.30
CA ILE A 40 22.30 29.05 -22.23
C ILE A 40 21.21 29.63 -21.33
N LEU A 41 19.96 29.62 -21.77
CA LEU A 41 18.83 30.09 -20.98
C LEU A 41 17.64 29.17 -21.17
N TYR A 42 17.13 28.65 -20.04
CA TYR A 42 15.90 27.87 -19.99
C TYR A 42 14.83 28.62 -19.20
N ARG A 43 13.72 28.95 -19.85
CA ARG A 43 12.56 29.63 -19.27
C ARG A 43 11.39 28.65 -19.18
N ARG A 44 10.76 28.54 -18.01
CA ARG A 44 9.71 27.54 -17.76
C ARG A 44 8.56 28.11 -16.94
N CYS A 45 7.34 27.97 -17.45
CA CYS A 45 6.10 28.11 -16.68
C CYS A 45 5.57 26.71 -16.34
N ALA A 46 5.43 26.42 -15.05
CA ALA A 46 4.91 25.17 -14.54
C ALA A 46 3.73 25.43 -13.57
N GLY A 47 2.63 24.71 -13.77
CA GLY A 47 1.43 24.85 -12.92
C GLY A 47 1.58 24.24 -11.52
N TYR A 48 2.54 23.33 -11.33
CA TYR A 48 2.90 22.73 -10.04
C TYR A 48 4.42 22.50 -10.02
N PHE A 49 5.05 22.64 -8.87
CA PHE A 49 6.46 22.31 -8.67
C PHE A 49 6.55 20.93 -8.01
N SER A 50 6.79 19.86 -8.80
CA SER A 50 7.24 18.59 -8.21
C SER A 50 8.75 18.47 -8.32
N SER A 51 9.36 17.97 -7.25
CA SER A 51 10.77 17.59 -7.20
C SER A 51 11.14 16.61 -8.32
N HIS A 52 10.20 15.76 -8.76
CA HIS A 52 10.45 14.68 -9.71
C HIS A 52 10.58 15.14 -11.19
N GLY A 53 9.82 16.14 -11.63
CA GLY A 53 9.82 16.58 -13.03
C GLY A 53 11.11 17.28 -13.46
N LEU A 54 11.63 18.18 -12.62
CA LEU A 54 12.95 18.76 -12.83
C LEU A 54 14.08 17.76 -12.56
N ALA A 55 13.88 16.82 -11.63
CA ALA A 55 14.84 15.76 -11.36
C ALA A 55 15.08 14.84 -12.58
N LEU A 56 14.04 14.57 -13.38
CA LEU A 56 14.18 13.80 -14.64
C LEU A 56 15.00 14.55 -15.70
N ALA A 57 14.97 15.89 -15.70
CA ALA A 57 15.80 16.72 -16.58
C ALA A 57 17.17 17.09 -15.98
N ALA A 58 17.52 16.54 -14.80
CA ALA A 58 18.71 16.92 -14.04
C ALA A 58 20.02 16.79 -14.82
N ARG A 59 20.12 15.84 -15.76
CA ARG A 59 21.28 15.73 -16.66
C ARG A 59 21.41 16.94 -17.59
N GLY A 60 20.33 17.30 -18.28
CA GLY A 60 20.31 18.48 -19.15
C GLY A 60 20.57 19.76 -18.36
N VAL A 61 20.04 19.83 -17.14
CA VAL A 61 20.28 20.93 -16.20
C VAL A 61 21.75 20.95 -15.72
N ALA A 62 22.37 19.81 -15.44
CA ALA A 62 23.79 19.73 -15.07
C ALA A 62 24.70 20.19 -16.22
N GLN A 63 24.34 19.89 -17.47
CA GLN A 63 25.08 20.41 -18.63
C GLN A 63 24.85 21.92 -18.81
N LEU A 64 23.63 22.42 -18.61
CA LEU A 64 23.32 23.85 -18.59
C LEU A 64 24.19 24.57 -17.54
N ILE A 65 24.40 23.98 -16.36
CA ILE A 65 25.31 24.50 -15.33
C ILE A 65 26.75 24.53 -15.85
N ALA A 66 27.23 23.41 -16.41
CA ALA A 66 28.60 23.27 -16.91
C ALA A 66 28.94 24.30 -17.98
N GLN A 67 27.97 24.70 -18.81
CA GLN A 67 28.14 25.68 -19.88
C GLN A 67 27.97 27.14 -19.45
N GLY A 68 27.61 27.42 -18.18
CA GLY A 68 27.40 28.81 -17.76
C GLY A 68 25.95 29.28 -17.77
N GLY A 69 25.00 28.43 -18.14
CA GLY A 69 23.62 28.81 -18.42
C GLY A 69 22.77 29.15 -17.20
N LYS A 70 21.62 29.79 -17.45
CA LYS A 70 20.64 30.25 -16.44
C LYS A 70 19.29 29.57 -16.61
N MET A 71 18.58 29.41 -15.51
CA MET A 71 17.22 28.87 -15.48
C MET A 71 16.25 29.83 -14.79
N GLN A 72 15.14 30.11 -15.44
CA GLN A 72 14.05 30.96 -14.94
C GLN A 72 12.76 30.16 -14.84
N LEU A 73 12.21 30.08 -13.64
CA LEU A 73 11.07 29.23 -13.33
C LEU A 73 9.92 30.04 -12.73
N VAL A 74 8.75 29.98 -13.36
CA VAL A 74 7.49 30.50 -12.82
C VAL A 74 6.61 29.34 -12.38
N VAL A 75 6.22 29.33 -11.12
CA VAL A 75 5.44 28.25 -10.50
C VAL A 75 4.19 28.77 -9.81
N SER A 76 3.09 27.99 -9.83
CA SER A 76 1.87 28.29 -9.08
C SER A 76 1.72 27.34 -7.89
N PRO A 77 1.66 27.83 -6.63
CA PRO A 77 1.48 26.96 -5.47
C PRO A 77 0.01 26.51 -5.33
N HIS A 78 -0.20 25.33 -4.75
CA HIS A 78 -1.52 24.95 -4.25
C HIS A 78 -1.78 25.68 -2.93
N LEU A 79 -2.90 26.38 -2.82
CA LEU A 79 -3.24 27.16 -1.62
C LEU A 79 -4.52 26.61 -1.00
N GLU A 80 -4.42 26.17 0.26
CA GLU A 80 -5.57 25.85 1.09
C GLU A 80 -6.25 27.13 1.61
N PRO A 81 -7.52 27.08 2.04
CA PRO A 81 -8.21 28.25 2.59
C PRO A 81 -7.43 28.96 3.70
N GLU A 82 -6.77 28.18 4.56
CA GLU A 82 -5.92 28.65 5.65
C GLU A 82 -4.67 29.39 5.14
N ASP A 83 -4.05 28.90 4.06
CA ASP A 83 -2.89 29.55 3.42
C ASP A 83 -3.31 30.87 2.75
N ILE A 84 -4.52 30.93 2.16
CA ILE A 84 -5.06 32.15 1.55
C ILE A 84 -5.33 33.21 2.62
N GLU A 85 -5.92 32.84 3.75
CA GLU A 85 -6.14 33.76 4.87
C GLU A 85 -4.81 34.26 5.46
N ALA A 86 -3.81 33.40 5.57
CA ALA A 86 -2.46 33.78 6.01
C ALA A 86 -1.78 34.76 5.02
N LEU A 87 -1.89 34.51 3.72
CA LEU A 87 -1.33 35.37 2.67
C LEU A 87 -2.07 36.70 2.52
N GLN A 88 -3.37 36.75 2.83
CA GLN A 88 -4.19 37.97 2.78
C GLN A 88 -4.08 38.82 4.05
N SER A 89 -3.90 38.20 5.21
CA SER A 89 -3.74 38.90 6.50
C SER A 89 -2.35 39.50 6.68
N ALA A 90 -1.36 38.99 5.96
CA ALA A 90 -0.04 39.59 5.88
C ALA A 90 -0.04 40.82 4.95
N LEU A 91 0.07 42.01 5.54
CA LEU A 91 0.16 43.28 4.81
C LEU A 91 1.37 43.33 3.86
N GLU A 92 2.42 42.57 4.15
CA GLU A 92 3.55 42.23 3.27
C GLU A 92 3.83 40.73 3.44
N LEU A 93 3.86 39.96 2.34
CA LEU A 93 3.97 38.49 2.37
C LEU A 93 5.19 38.06 3.22
N PRO A 94 5.02 37.39 4.38
CA PRO A 94 6.12 37.03 5.24
C PRO A 94 6.79 35.83 4.57
N ALA A 95 8.10 35.92 4.33
CA ALA A 95 8.88 34.84 3.72
C ALA A 95 8.63 33.47 4.38
N THR A 96 8.29 33.44 5.67
CA THR A 96 7.92 32.26 6.45
C THR A 96 6.67 31.52 5.95
N VAL A 97 5.63 32.23 5.49
CA VAL A 97 4.42 31.58 4.94
C VAL A 97 4.74 30.90 3.61
N LEU A 98 5.52 31.57 2.75
CA LEU A 98 5.97 31.01 1.48
C LEU A 98 6.93 29.82 1.67
N GLN A 99 7.82 29.88 2.67
CA GLN A 99 8.67 28.75 3.07
C GLN A 99 7.84 27.55 3.52
N THR A 100 6.76 27.76 4.27
CA THR A 100 5.88 26.67 4.74
C THR A 100 5.14 26.02 3.57
N ILE A 101 4.59 26.83 2.65
CA ILE A 101 3.93 26.34 1.44
C ILE A 101 4.92 25.55 0.57
N ALA A 102 6.16 26.04 0.41
CA ALA A 102 7.17 25.36 -0.39
C ALA A 102 7.77 24.12 0.30
N ALA A 103 7.88 24.10 1.63
CA ALA A 103 8.26 22.92 2.40
C ALA A 103 7.22 21.80 2.26
N LYS A 104 5.92 22.13 2.32
CA LYS A 104 4.83 21.19 2.02
C LYS A 104 4.96 20.61 0.60
N CYS A 105 5.37 21.42 -0.39
CA CYS A 105 5.60 20.95 -1.76
C CYS A 105 6.84 20.05 -1.94
N LEU A 106 7.80 20.09 -1.01
CA LEU A 106 9.07 19.35 -1.06
C LEU A 106 9.11 18.15 -0.09
N ALA A 107 8.08 17.94 0.73
CA ALA A 107 8.08 16.99 1.85
C ALA A 107 7.96 15.51 1.46
N ASP A 108 7.69 15.18 0.19
CA ASP A 108 7.58 13.81 -0.29
C ASP A 108 8.83 13.36 -1.05
N VAL A 109 9.93 13.04 -0.35
CA VAL A 109 11.06 12.35 -0.97
C VAL A 109 11.81 11.44 0.01
N GLU A 110 11.50 10.13 -0.01
CA GLU A 110 12.43 9.07 0.37
C GLU A 110 12.89 8.35 -0.90
N ASP A 111 14.05 8.74 -1.46
CA ASP A 111 14.82 7.89 -2.37
C ASP A 111 16.25 8.46 -2.55
N ALA A 112 17.26 7.59 -2.56
CA ALA A 112 18.66 7.99 -2.80
C ALA A 112 18.85 8.54 -4.23
N LEU A 113 18.06 8.07 -5.18
CA LEU A 113 18.09 8.48 -6.59
C LEU A 113 17.54 9.92 -6.81
N VAL A 114 16.60 10.36 -5.96
CA VAL A 114 16.02 11.71 -6.03
C VAL A 114 16.91 12.72 -5.31
N HIS A 115 17.67 12.30 -4.29
CA HIS A 115 18.62 13.14 -3.58
C HIS A 115 19.72 13.71 -4.51
N ASP A 116 20.29 12.86 -5.39
CA ASP A 116 21.31 13.30 -6.36
C ASP A 116 20.76 14.24 -7.45
N ARG A 117 19.46 14.15 -7.75
CA ARG A 117 18.80 15.01 -8.74
C ARG A 117 18.40 16.36 -8.15
N LEU A 118 17.95 16.38 -6.89
CA LEU A 118 17.73 17.61 -6.11
C LEU A 118 19.04 18.36 -5.84
N ASN A 119 20.16 17.63 -5.72
CA ASN A 119 21.49 18.23 -5.62
C ASN A 119 21.84 19.12 -6.83
N ALA A 120 21.45 18.75 -8.07
CA ALA A 120 21.69 19.59 -9.26
C ALA A 120 20.95 20.95 -9.20
N LEU A 121 19.70 20.94 -8.76
CA LEU A 121 18.92 22.17 -8.54
C LEU A 121 19.47 22.99 -7.38
N ALA A 122 19.91 22.34 -6.31
CA ALA A 122 20.56 22.98 -5.19
C ALA A 122 21.86 23.69 -5.61
N TRP A 123 22.65 23.08 -6.51
CA TRP A 123 23.84 23.71 -7.09
C TRP A 123 23.49 24.93 -7.97
N LEU A 124 22.45 24.85 -8.79
CA LEU A 124 21.98 26.02 -9.56
C LEU A 124 21.54 27.18 -8.66
N ALA A 125 20.75 26.89 -7.62
CA ALA A 125 20.30 27.88 -6.65
C ALA A 125 21.50 28.48 -5.88
N ALA A 126 22.44 27.64 -5.44
CA ALA A 126 23.64 28.09 -4.74
C ALA A 126 24.57 28.96 -5.61
N SER A 127 24.63 28.67 -6.92
CA SER A 127 25.40 29.45 -7.90
C SER A 127 24.72 30.77 -8.33
N GLY A 128 23.49 31.04 -7.87
CA GLY A 128 22.72 32.22 -8.24
C GLY A 128 22.23 32.21 -9.70
N ARG A 129 22.07 31.02 -10.28
CA ARG A 129 21.68 30.82 -11.68
C ARG A 129 20.28 30.23 -11.87
N LEU A 130 19.61 29.90 -10.77
CA LEU A 130 18.18 29.56 -10.74
C LEU A 130 17.39 30.72 -10.14
N GLU A 131 16.51 31.29 -10.94
CA GLU A 131 15.57 32.33 -10.53
C GLU A 131 14.17 31.73 -10.46
N ILE A 132 13.49 31.86 -9.32
CA ILE A 132 12.16 31.29 -9.10
C ILE A 132 11.18 32.42 -8.76
N ARG A 133 10.03 32.44 -9.43
CA ARG A 133 8.92 33.34 -9.13
C ARG A 133 7.61 32.57 -8.93
N LEU A 134 6.82 32.99 -7.95
CA LEU A 134 5.52 32.40 -7.64
C LEU A 134 4.39 33.22 -8.26
N ALA A 135 3.56 32.59 -9.10
CA ALA A 135 2.39 33.20 -9.72
C ALA A 135 1.12 32.87 -8.94
N LEU A 136 0.51 33.92 -8.36
CA LEU A 136 -0.72 33.88 -7.57
C LEU A 136 -1.87 34.48 -8.37
N ARG A 137 -3.02 33.80 -8.44
CA ARG A 137 -4.22 34.33 -9.09
C ARG A 137 -4.88 35.40 -8.22
N ILE A 138 -5.19 36.55 -8.80
CA ILE A 138 -5.88 37.65 -8.12
C ILE A 138 -7.23 37.96 -8.79
N ASN A 139 -8.20 38.42 -8.00
CA ASN A 139 -9.47 38.96 -8.50
C ASN A 139 -9.33 40.44 -8.95
N ASP A 140 -10.38 41.00 -9.53
CA ASP A 140 -10.41 42.40 -10.00
C ASP A 140 -10.23 43.43 -8.86
N GLN A 141 -10.33 42.99 -7.60
CA GLN A 141 -10.11 43.80 -6.40
C GLN A 141 -8.70 43.58 -5.79
N GLY A 142 -7.83 42.83 -6.47
CA GLY A 142 -6.44 42.57 -6.05
C GLY A 142 -6.27 41.51 -4.96
N GLN A 143 -7.33 40.82 -4.55
CA GLN A 143 -7.28 39.77 -3.54
C GLN A 143 -6.92 38.41 -4.17
N ILE A 144 -6.11 37.63 -3.45
CA ILE A 144 -5.70 36.28 -3.87
C ILE A 144 -6.94 35.38 -3.92
N LYS A 145 -7.15 34.71 -5.06
CA LYS A 145 -8.27 33.81 -5.31
C LYS A 145 -7.79 32.36 -5.36
N LYS A 146 -8.61 31.44 -4.84
CA LYS A 146 -8.44 30.00 -5.05
C LYS A 146 -8.55 29.68 -6.55
N GLY A 147 -7.43 29.34 -7.17
CA GLY A 147 -7.33 29.00 -8.57
C GLY A 147 -5.87 28.87 -9.00
N LEU A 148 -5.58 27.85 -9.80
CA LEU A 148 -4.22 27.59 -10.28
C LEU A 148 -3.99 28.34 -11.60
N TYR A 149 -2.81 28.94 -11.73
CA TYR A 149 -2.26 29.26 -13.04
C TYR A 149 -1.68 27.96 -13.64
N HIS A 150 -2.13 27.58 -14.84
CA HIS A 150 -1.89 26.24 -15.39
C HIS A 150 -1.39 26.30 -16.86
N GLU A 151 -0.75 27.41 -17.26
CA GLU A 151 -0.02 27.38 -18.54
C GLU A 151 1.28 26.59 -18.38
N LYS A 152 1.59 25.79 -19.41
CA LYS A 152 2.72 24.87 -19.45
C LYS A 152 3.53 25.16 -20.69
N VAL A 153 4.46 26.09 -20.54
CA VAL A 153 5.30 26.59 -21.63
C VAL A 153 6.74 26.45 -21.19
N GLY A 154 7.60 25.96 -22.07
CA GLY A 154 9.04 26.05 -21.89
C GLY A 154 9.72 26.61 -23.12
N ILE A 155 10.80 27.36 -22.90
CA ILE A 155 11.55 28.06 -23.94
C ILE A 155 13.04 27.84 -23.69
N PHE A 156 13.68 27.20 -24.65
CA PHE A 156 15.12 27.00 -24.74
C PHE A 156 15.72 28.12 -25.59
N THR A 157 16.87 28.65 -25.19
CA THR A 157 17.59 29.70 -25.91
C THR A 157 19.08 29.38 -25.93
N ASP A 158 19.68 29.35 -27.12
CA ASP A 158 21.12 29.13 -27.31
C ASP A 158 21.93 30.44 -27.40
N GLU A 159 23.25 30.32 -27.53
CA GLU A 159 24.18 31.45 -27.66
C GLU A 159 23.94 32.30 -28.92
N GLN A 160 23.33 31.72 -29.95
CA GLN A 160 23.04 32.39 -31.22
C GLN A 160 21.65 33.06 -31.21
N HIS A 161 20.97 33.07 -30.06
CA HIS A 161 19.60 33.56 -29.89
C HIS A 161 18.57 32.82 -30.75
N PHE A 162 18.82 31.56 -31.11
CA PHE A 162 17.76 30.69 -31.58
C PHE A 162 16.95 30.16 -30.41
N HIS A 163 15.66 29.98 -30.66
CA HIS A 163 14.69 29.61 -29.63
C HIS A 163 13.94 28.35 -30.05
N VAL A 164 13.79 27.44 -29.10
CA VAL A 164 12.88 26.30 -29.20
C VAL A 164 11.85 26.45 -28.10
N ALA A 165 10.60 26.65 -28.46
CA ALA A 165 9.50 26.75 -27.50
C ALA A 165 8.64 25.49 -27.58
N PHE A 166 7.98 25.15 -26.48
CA PHE A 166 7.04 24.04 -26.47
C PHE A 166 5.82 24.30 -25.60
N THR A 167 4.70 23.68 -25.99
CA THR A 167 3.43 23.67 -25.24
C THR A 167 2.90 22.26 -25.12
N GLY A 168 2.41 21.86 -23.95
CA GLY A 168 1.88 20.51 -23.77
C GLY A 168 1.10 20.31 -22.49
N SER A 169 0.51 19.13 -22.34
CA SER A 169 -0.26 18.72 -21.16
C SER A 169 0.59 18.41 -19.93
N SER A 170 1.92 18.47 -20.04
CA SER A 170 2.91 18.04 -19.04
C SER A 170 2.61 18.51 -17.62
N ASN A 171 1.92 17.68 -16.83
CA ASN A 171 1.88 17.84 -15.38
C ASN A 171 3.14 17.19 -14.83
N GLU A 172 4.07 17.98 -14.32
CA GLU A 172 5.20 17.47 -13.55
C GLU A 172 4.67 17.00 -12.19
N THR A 173 4.00 15.84 -12.14
CA THR A 173 3.66 15.09 -10.92
C THR A 173 4.34 13.72 -10.97
N ALA A 174 4.29 12.92 -9.89
CA ALA A 174 5.05 11.67 -9.71
C ALA A 174 5.03 10.70 -10.93
N GLY A 175 3.93 10.62 -11.69
CA GLY A 175 3.84 9.82 -12.92
C GLY A 175 3.95 10.61 -14.24
N GLY A 176 4.21 11.92 -14.21
CA GLY A 176 3.98 12.86 -15.30
C GLY A 176 4.81 12.71 -16.58
N LEU A 177 6.11 12.50 -16.45
CA LEU A 177 7.04 12.57 -17.60
C LEU A 177 7.47 11.20 -18.12
N VAL A 178 7.12 10.13 -17.39
CA VAL A 178 7.44 8.73 -17.74
C VAL A 178 6.18 7.85 -17.80
N GLU A 179 5.15 8.09 -16.97
CA GLU A 179 3.97 7.21 -16.84
C GLU A 179 2.66 7.82 -17.40
N ASN A 180 2.56 9.15 -17.49
CA ASN A 180 1.42 9.85 -18.07
C ASN A 180 1.59 10.01 -19.57
N PHE A 181 0.48 9.82 -20.28
CA PHE A 181 0.44 9.98 -21.72
C PHE A 181 0.44 11.48 -22.07
N GLU A 182 1.63 12.04 -22.26
CA GLU A 182 1.85 13.46 -22.52
C GLU A 182 2.06 13.72 -24.01
N SER A 183 1.68 14.92 -24.44
CA SER A 183 1.95 15.42 -25.79
C SER A 183 2.55 16.81 -25.67
N VAL A 184 3.68 17.01 -26.34
CA VAL A 184 4.40 18.27 -26.41
C VAL A 184 4.51 18.70 -27.87
N ASP A 185 3.96 19.86 -28.19
CA ASP A 185 4.13 20.50 -29.50
C ASP A 185 5.35 21.42 -29.45
N VAL A 186 6.21 21.31 -30.46
CA VAL A 186 7.51 21.96 -30.51
C VAL A 186 7.55 23.00 -31.63
N TYR A 187 8.01 24.20 -31.30
CA TYR A 187 8.12 25.35 -32.17
C TYR A 187 9.59 25.78 -32.27
N ARG A 188 10.05 26.15 -33.46
CA ARG A 188 11.46 26.51 -33.73
C ARG A 188 11.55 27.90 -34.36
N SER A 189 12.44 28.76 -33.86
CA SER A 189 12.52 30.16 -34.33
C SER A 189 12.96 30.29 -35.79
N TRP A 190 13.62 29.28 -36.33
CA TRP A 190 14.04 29.24 -37.74
C TRP A 190 12.99 28.67 -38.70
N ASN A 191 11.79 28.34 -38.20
CA ASN A 191 10.67 27.86 -39.01
C ASN A 191 9.32 28.31 -38.39
N ASP A 192 9.19 29.60 -38.10
CA ASP A 192 8.01 30.21 -37.44
C ASP A 192 7.46 31.41 -38.23
N PRO A 193 6.80 31.18 -39.38
CA PRO A 193 6.25 32.26 -40.22
C PRO A 193 5.11 33.04 -39.55
N GLU A 194 4.51 32.49 -38.48
CA GLU A 194 3.41 33.09 -37.73
C GLU A 194 3.87 33.81 -36.44
N ASN A 195 5.17 33.84 -36.16
CA ASN A 195 5.78 34.46 -34.97
C ASN A 195 5.19 33.97 -33.62
N ARG A 196 4.82 32.69 -33.54
CA ARG A 196 4.27 32.07 -32.31
C ARG A 196 5.27 32.05 -31.16
N ILE A 197 6.56 31.96 -31.46
CA ILE A 197 7.63 31.95 -30.44
C ILE A 197 7.84 33.34 -29.86
N GLY A 198 7.77 34.38 -30.70
CA GLY A 198 7.80 35.77 -30.25
C GLY A 198 6.70 36.05 -29.23
N GLU A 199 5.46 35.64 -29.54
CA GLU A 199 4.32 35.77 -28.62
C GLU A 199 4.54 35.01 -27.30
N LYS A 200 5.08 33.78 -27.35
CA LYS A 200 5.37 32.99 -26.13
C LYS A 200 6.45 33.64 -25.27
N ILE A 201 7.47 34.23 -25.88
CA ILE A 201 8.51 34.97 -25.17
C ILE A 201 7.90 36.21 -24.51
N GLU A 202 7.13 37.02 -25.25
CA GLU A 202 6.47 38.22 -24.71
C GLU A 202 5.52 37.89 -23.55
N ASN A 203 4.76 36.80 -23.66
CA ASN A 203 3.89 36.32 -22.58
C ASN A 203 4.70 35.91 -21.35
N PHE A 204 5.80 35.15 -21.54
CA PHE A 204 6.68 34.79 -20.43
C PHE A 204 7.28 36.03 -19.76
N GLU A 205 7.79 37.00 -20.52
CA GLU A 205 8.35 38.24 -19.97
C GLU A 205 7.28 39.08 -19.26
N SER A 206 6.04 39.07 -19.74
CA SER A 206 4.91 39.76 -19.08
C SER A 206 4.54 39.12 -17.74
N ILE A 207 4.61 37.80 -17.65
CA ILE A 207 4.43 37.08 -16.37
C ILE A 207 5.61 37.36 -15.47
N TRP A 208 6.83 37.20 -15.99
CA TRP A 208 8.07 37.43 -15.26
C TRP A 208 8.06 38.82 -14.65
N SER A 209 7.83 39.87 -15.44
CA SER A 209 7.79 41.28 -15.01
C SER A 209 6.57 41.67 -14.16
N ASN A 210 5.69 40.72 -13.80
CA ASN A 210 4.47 40.97 -13.02
C ASN A 210 3.53 42.01 -13.67
N THR A 211 3.42 41.99 -15.01
CA THR A 211 2.54 42.89 -15.78
C THR A 211 1.29 42.20 -16.32
N THR A 212 1.17 40.88 -16.13
CA THR A 212 0.03 40.08 -16.63
C THR A 212 -1.24 40.33 -15.81
N PRO A 213 -2.36 40.77 -16.44
CA PRO A 213 -3.62 40.97 -15.73
C PRO A 213 -4.15 39.71 -15.05
N GLY A 214 -4.61 39.84 -13.80
CA GLY A 214 -5.19 38.72 -13.04
C GLY A 214 -4.17 37.76 -12.40
N LEU A 215 -2.87 38.06 -12.51
CA LEU A 215 -1.80 37.38 -11.80
C LEU A 215 -1.00 38.37 -10.97
N ARG A 216 -0.51 37.89 -9.82
CA ARG A 216 0.49 38.57 -9.01
C ARG A 216 1.69 37.64 -8.88
N VAL A 217 2.82 38.08 -9.40
CA VAL A 217 4.07 37.32 -9.43
C VAL A 217 5.02 37.87 -8.37
N VAL A 218 5.50 36.98 -7.50
CA VAL A 218 6.35 37.31 -6.35
C VAL A 218 7.70 36.62 -6.50
N GLU A 219 8.79 37.31 -6.15
CA GLU A 219 10.14 36.74 -6.16
C GLU A 219 10.29 35.71 -5.02
N PHE A 220 10.82 34.53 -5.36
CA PHE A 220 10.97 33.40 -4.44
C PHE A 220 12.39 32.81 -4.44
N SER A 221 13.32 33.39 -5.20
CA SER A 221 14.67 32.85 -5.40
C SER A 221 15.45 32.63 -4.10
N GLU A 222 15.39 33.57 -3.14
CA GLU A 222 16.11 33.44 -1.85
C GLU A 222 15.53 32.33 -0.96
N ALA A 223 14.21 32.31 -0.76
CA ALA A 223 13.55 31.28 0.04
C ALA A 223 13.66 29.89 -0.60
N GLY A 224 13.59 29.80 -1.94
CA GLY A 224 13.81 28.55 -2.67
C GLY A 224 15.25 28.04 -2.54
N ARG A 225 16.24 28.94 -2.48
CA ARG A 225 17.64 28.58 -2.26
C ARG A 225 17.85 27.99 -0.86
N GLU A 226 17.30 28.60 0.18
CA GLU A 226 17.38 28.06 1.55
C GLU A 226 16.79 26.65 1.66
N LEU A 227 15.64 26.42 1.02
CA LEU A 227 14.98 25.10 0.98
C LEU A 227 15.79 24.04 0.23
N LEU A 228 16.52 24.43 -0.82
CA LEU A 228 17.34 23.51 -1.61
C LEU A 228 18.73 23.27 -1.00
N GLU A 229 19.23 24.17 -0.15
CA GLU A 229 20.57 24.05 0.47
C GLU A 229 20.71 22.75 1.30
N GLN A 230 19.62 22.26 1.91
CA GLN A 230 19.63 20.99 2.66
C GLN A 230 19.91 19.75 1.80
N TYR A 231 19.72 19.85 0.48
CA TYR A 231 19.95 18.76 -0.49
C TYR A 231 21.29 18.90 -1.23
N LYS A 232 22.08 19.94 -0.92
CA LYS A 232 23.36 20.19 -1.57
C LYS A 232 24.44 19.29 -0.98
N THR A 233 25.04 18.46 -1.82
CA THR A 233 26.19 17.65 -1.44
C THR A 233 27.51 18.35 -1.82
N ASN A 234 28.62 17.88 -1.24
CA ASN A 234 29.97 18.40 -1.55
C ASN A 234 30.42 18.13 -3.00
N HIS A 235 29.66 17.34 -3.76
CA HIS A 235 29.98 16.99 -5.14
C HIS A 235 29.10 17.81 -6.10
N CYS A 236 29.74 18.62 -6.93
CA CYS A 236 29.09 19.19 -8.10
C CYS A 236 28.76 18.05 -9.07
N PRO A 237 27.50 17.89 -9.51
CA PRO A 237 27.14 16.81 -10.42
C PRO A 237 27.97 16.91 -11.70
N SER A 238 28.69 15.81 -12.02
CA SER A 238 29.56 15.74 -13.18
C SER A 238 28.73 15.71 -14.48
N PRO A 239 29.15 16.39 -15.56
CA PRO A 239 28.52 16.25 -16.88
C PRO A 239 28.63 14.83 -17.46
N ASN A 240 29.57 14.01 -16.97
CA ASN A 240 29.69 12.59 -17.29
C ASN A 240 28.85 11.70 -16.37
N TRP A 241 27.70 12.20 -15.89
CA TRP A 241 26.75 11.39 -15.15
C TRP A 241 26.25 10.27 -16.07
N GLU A 242 26.74 9.04 -15.85
CA GLU A 242 26.00 7.86 -16.26
C GLU A 242 24.69 7.92 -15.50
N VAL A 243 23.65 8.37 -16.19
CA VAL A 243 22.30 8.09 -15.75
C VAL A 243 22.29 6.57 -15.70
N SER A 244 22.34 6.01 -14.49
CA SER A 244 21.47 4.87 -14.22
C SER A 244 20.07 5.44 -14.41
N ASP A 245 19.68 5.59 -15.67
CA ASP A 245 18.27 5.67 -15.99
C ASP A 245 17.71 4.42 -15.28
N PRO A 246 16.51 4.48 -14.68
CA PRO A 246 15.68 3.30 -14.81
C PRO A 246 15.61 3.11 -16.32
N ASP A 247 16.50 2.25 -16.79
CA ASP A 247 16.66 1.91 -18.17
C ASP A 247 15.22 1.70 -18.65
N ILE A 248 14.72 2.61 -19.50
CA ILE A 248 14.03 2.14 -20.68
C ILE A 248 15.12 1.50 -21.55
N SER A 249 15.79 0.47 -20.99
CA SER A 249 15.96 -0.78 -21.66
C SER A 249 14.68 -0.97 -22.46
N ASP A 250 14.84 -1.26 -23.74
CA ASP A 250 13.92 -2.14 -24.44
C ASP A 250 13.19 -2.97 -23.40
N SER A 251 11.93 -2.64 -23.10
CA SER A 251 11.11 -3.21 -22.03
C SER A 251 11.91 -4.23 -21.22
N GLN A 252 12.51 -3.86 -20.07
CA GLN A 252 12.90 -4.92 -19.14
C GLN A 252 11.62 -5.73 -19.02
N GLY A 253 11.65 -6.92 -19.62
CA GLY A 253 10.44 -7.67 -19.87
C GLY A 253 9.79 -7.86 -18.52
N PHE A 254 8.51 -8.20 -18.50
CA PHE A 254 7.99 -8.71 -17.25
C PHE A 254 8.76 -9.98 -16.85
N GLU A 255 9.77 -9.80 -16.00
CA GLU A 255 10.86 -10.72 -15.72
C GLU A 255 11.15 -10.71 -14.22
N LEU A 256 11.80 -11.78 -13.75
CA LEU A 256 12.21 -11.89 -12.36
C LEU A 256 13.41 -10.96 -12.11
N PRO A 257 13.32 -9.98 -11.21
CA PRO A 257 14.44 -9.08 -10.93
C PRO A 257 15.66 -9.84 -10.41
N ASN A 258 16.86 -9.49 -10.87
CA ASN A 258 18.11 -10.10 -10.43
C ASN A 258 18.38 -9.94 -8.92
N SER A 259 17.75 -8.95 -8.29
CA SER A 259 17.81 -8.71 -6.84
C SER A 259 16.99 -9.73 -6.03
N ILE A 260 16.05 -10.44 -6.66
CA ILE A 260 15.17 -11.40 -6.00
C ILE A 260 15.68 -12.82 -6.25
N GLN A 261 16.23 -13.44 -5.21
CA GLN A 261 16.50 -14.87 -5.21
C GLN A 261 15.31 -15.63 -4.61
N LEU A 262 14.70 -16.49 -5.43
CA LEU A 262 13.65 -17.39 -4.97
C LEU A 262 14.23 -18.47 -4.07
N ARG A 263 13.49 -18.81 -3.01
CA ARG A 263 13.79 -19.94 -2.14
C ARG A 263 13.36 -21.25 -2.79
N ASP A 264 13.96 -22.37 -2.39
CA ASP A 264 13.70 -23.69 -2.98
C ASP A 264 12.20 -24.03 -3.04
N TYR A 265 11.48 -23.84 -1.94
CA TYR A 265 10.03 -24.11 -1.89
C TYR A 265 9.21 -23.20 -2.84
N GLN A 266 9.66 -21.97 -3.09
CA GLN A 266 8.98 -21.06 -4.02
C GLN A 266 9.16 -21.57 -5.46
N ASP A 267 10.36 -22.03 -5.81
CA ASP A 267 10.64 -22.58 -7.13
C ASP A 267 9.90 -23.91 -7.37
N GLU A 268 9.82 -24.76 -6.35
CA GLU A 268 9.03 -26.00 -6.38
C GLU A 268 7.54 -25.72 -6.57
N ALA A 269 6.96 -24.79 -5.80
CA ALA A 269 5.56 -24.40 -5.93
C ALA A 269 5.25 -23.86 -7.34
N ILE A 270 6.11 -22.98 -7.88
CA ILE A 270 5.99 -22.47 -9.25
C ILE A 270 6.03 -23.62 -10.27
N THR A 271 6.94 -24.57 -10.09
CA THR A 271 7.07 -25.75 -10.96
C THR A 271 5.81 -26.61 -10.93
N SER A 272 5.22 -26.82 -9.76
CA SER A 272 3.96 -27.54 -9.59
C SER A 272 2.79 -26.85 -10.29
N TRP A 273 2.71 -25.52 -10.25
CA TRP A 273 1.69 -24.76 -10.98
C TRP A 273 1.79 -24.95 -12.51
N PHE A 274 3.02 -24.97 -13.05
CA PHE A 274 3.23 -25.29 -14.48
C PHE A 274 2.85 -26.74 -14.81
N LYS A 275 3.15 -27.71 -13.94
CA LYS A 275 2.73 -29.11 -14.11
C LYS A 275 1.20 -29.27 -14.07
N ALA A 276 0.52 -28.44 -13.30
CA ALA A 276 -0.94 -28.38 -13.23
C ALA A 276 -1.59 -27.59 -14.39
N ASN A 277 -0.86 -27.36 -15.48
CA ASN A 277 -1.34 -26.66 -16.69
C ASN A 277 -1.80 -25.20 -16.45
N GLY A 278 -1.26 -24.54 -15.43
CA GLY A 278 -1.50 -23.13 -15.16
C GLY A 278 -2.74 -22.85 -14.31
N THR A 279 -3.17 -23.83 -13.52
CA THR A 279 -4.18 -23.67 -12.46
C THR A 279 -3.63 -24.24 -11.16
N GLY A 280 -3.90 -23.57 -10.04
CA GLY A 280 -3.73 -24.13 -8.71
C GLY A 280 -3.77 -23.08 -7.60
N ILE A 281 -3.67 -23.55 -6.37
CA ILE A 281 -3.65 -22.70 -5.18
C ILE A 281 -2.32 -22.86 -4.46
N PHE A 282 -1.62 -21.75 -4.23
CA PHE A 282 -0.49 -21.71 -3.31
C PHE A 282 -0.99 -21.55 -1.88
N LYS A 283 -0.92 -22.65 -1.13
CA LYS A 283 -1.15 -22.65 0.32
C LYS A 283 0.15 -22.34 1.03
N MET A 284 0.28 -21.08 1.44
CA MET A 284 1.52 -20.56 2.00
C MET A 284 1.23 -19.83 3.32
N ALA A 285 2.11 -19.96 4.31
CA ALA A 285 2.02 -19.21 5.56
C ALA A 285 2.11 -17.69 5.30
N THR A 286 1.59 -16.87 6.21
CA THR A 286 1.75 -15.40 6.12
C THR A 286 3.24 -15.02 6.29
N GLY A 287 3.70 -14.01 5.54
CA GLY A 287 5.11 -13.58 5.57
C GLY A 287 6.09 -14.46 4.77
N SER A 288 5.64 -15.55 4.14
CA SER A 288 6.47 -16.46 3.33
C SER A 288 6.81 -15.97 1.91
N GLY A 289 6.42 -14.73 1.54
CA GLY A 289 6.67 -14.18 0.20
C GLY A 289 5.69 -14.64 -0.88
N LYS A 290 4.39 -14.77 -0.56
CA LYS A 290 3.33 -15.15 -1.51
C LYS A 290 3.29 -14.24 -2.73
N THR A 291 3.34 -12.93 -2.51
CA THR A 291 3.31 -11.91 -3.55
C THR A 291 4.47 -12.10 -4.52
N ILE A 292 5.70 -12.19 -4.01
CA ILE A 292 6.91 -12.45 -4.82
C ILE A 292 6.79 -13.77 -5.60
N THR A 293 6.34 -14.85 -4.95
CA THR A 293 6.19 -16.17 -5.59
C THR A 293 5.18 -16.13 -6.73
N SER A 294 4.08 -15.40 -6.55
CA SER A 294 3.02 -15.26 -7.57
C SER A 294 3.46 -14.38 -8.75
N LEU A 295 4.17 -13.28 -8.50
CA LEU A 295 4.73 -12.41 -9.54
C LEU A 295 5.83 -13.14 -10.31
N ALA A 296 6.68 -13.92 -9.63
CA ALA A 296 7.66 -14.78 -10.27
C ALA A 296 7.01 -15.87 -11.15
N THR A 297 5.88 -16.44 -10.72
CA THR A 297 5.08 -17.38 -11.54
C THR A 297 4.61 -16.69 -12.82
N ALA A 298 4.04 -15.50 -12.68
CA ALA A 298 3.52 -14.73 -13.79
C ALA A 298 4.65 -14.27 -14.75
N ALA A 299 5.82 -13.87 -14.24
CA ALA A 299 6.99 -13.50 -15.04
C ALA A 299 7.50 -14.70 -15.85
N LYS A 300 7.65 -15.88 -15.22
CA LYS A 300 8.02 -17.13 -15.92
C LYS A 300 6.97 -17.55 -16.96
N LEU A 301 5.69 -17.26 -16.72
CA LEU A 301 4.63 -17.53 -17.70
C LEU A 301 4.74 -16.57 -18.89
N HIS A 302 4.94 -15.28 -18.63
CA HIS A 302 5.13 -14.26 -19.67
C HIS A 302 6.32 -14.59 -20.57
N GLY A 303 7.46 -14.98 -20.01
CA GLY A 303 8.63 -15.42 -20.79
C GLY A 303 8.39 -16.67 -21.65
N LYS A 304 7.36 -17.48 -21.38
CA LYS A 304 7.03 -18.69 -22.17
C LYS A 304 5.98 -18.47 -23.24
N ILE A 305 4.96 -17.65 -22.97
CA ILE A 305 3.79 -17.53 -23.84
C ILE A 305 3.40 -16.10 -24.20
N ASP A 306 4.12 -15.10 -23.68
CA ASP A 306 3.85 -13.67 -23.85
C ASP A 306 2.39 -13.35 -23.52
N ILE A 307 2.07 -13.34 -22.21
CA ILE A 307 0.71 -13.03 -21.73
C ILE A 307 0.35 -11.60 -22.08
N ASP A 308 -0.90 -11.37 -22.46
CA ASP A 308 -1.38 -10.04 -22.86
C ASP A 308 -1.95 -9.26 -21.66
N ALA A 309 -2.40 -9.96 -20.61
CA ALA A 309 -2.96 -9.33 -19.41
C ALA A 309 -2.71 -10.12 -18.11
N LEU A 310 -2.52 -9.39 -17.01
CA LEU A 310 -2.42 -9.87 -15.65
C LEU A 310 -3.41 -9.12 -14.76
N VAL A 311 -4.32 -9.85 -14.11
CA VAL A 311 -5.30 -9.29 -13.18
C VAL A 311 -5.02 -9.84 -11.78
N VAL A 312 -4.79 -8.95 -10.83
CA VAL A 312 -4.63 -9.27 -9.41
C VAL A 312 -5.85 -8.76 -8.65
N VAL A 313 -6.48 -9.64 -7.86
CA VAL A 313 -7.63 -9.28 -7.02
C VAL A 313 -7.27 -9.43 -5.55
N CYS A 314 -7.44 -8.34 -4.80
CA CYS A 314 -7.12 -8.25 -3.37
C CYS A 314 -8.40 -8.02 -2.55
N PRO A 315 -8.46 -8.45 -1.28
CA PRO A 315 -9.64 -8.21 -0.46
C PRO A 315 -9.79 -6.75 0.02
N TYR A 316 -8.70 -5.99 0.17
CA TYR A 316 -8.71 -4.62 0.69
C TYR A 316 -7.82 -3.67 -0.08
N ARG A 317 -8.10 -2.36 0.07
CA ARG A 317 -7.40 -1.26 -0.61
C ARG A 317 -5.92 -1.15 -0.26
N HIS A 318 -5.54 -1.33 1.00
CA HIS A 318 -4.13 -1.25 1.41
C HIS A 318 -3.29 -2.42 0.90
N LEU A 319 -3.90 -3.57 0.59
CA LEU A 319 -3.18 -4.65 -0.11
C LEU A 319 -2.94 -4.26 -1.57
N VAL A 320 -3.84 -3.50 -2.20
CA VAL A 320 -3.62 -3.03 -3.58
C VAL A 320 -2.36 -2.18 -3.69
N THR A 321 -2.13 -1.26 -2.77
CA THR A 321 -0.90 -0.44 -2.74
C THR A 321 0.35 -1.26 -2.39
N GLN A 322 0.23 -2.31 -1.56
CA GLN A 322 1.33 -3.25 -1.32
C GLN A 322 1.69 -4.03 -2.60
N TRP A 323 0.68 -4.51 -3.32
CA TRP A 323 0.87 -5.22 -4.58
C TRP A 323 1.46 -4.32 -5.66
N GLU A 324 1.04 -3.06 -5.74
CA GLU A 324 1.63 -2.05 -6.62
C GLU A 324 3.14 -1.91 -6.40
N LYS A 325 3.58 -1.70 -5.15
CA LYS A 325 5.01 -1.58 -4.80
C LYS A 325 5.81 -2.81 -5.23
N GLU A 326 5.26 -4.00 -5.06
CA GLU A 326 5.93 -5.23 -5.50
C GLU A 326 5.91 -5.38 -7.02
N MET A 327 4.82 -5.03 -7.70
CA MET A 327 4.71 -5.09 -9.17
C MET A 327 5.69 -4.13 -9.87
N LEU A 328 5.87 -2.93 -9.33
CA LEU A 328 6.85 -1.96 -9.84
C LEU A 328 8.28 -2.53 -9.84
N LYS A 329 8.65 -3.32 -8.82
CA LYS A 329 9.95 -4.00 -8.76
C LYS A 329 10.15 -5.02 -9.90
N PHE A 330 9.06 -5.58 -10.42
CA PHE A 330 9.05 -6.53 -11.55
C PHE A 330 8.90 -5.82 -12.91
N GLY A 331 9.04 -4.48 -12.96
CA GLY A 331 8.89 -3.69 -14.18
C GLY A 331 7.44 -3.56 -14.66
N LEU A 332 6.46 -3.81 -13.78
CA LEU A 332 5.04 -3.70 -14.11
C LEU A 332 4.46 -2.39 -13.57
N ASP A 333 3.67 -1.71 -14.40
CA ASP A 333 2.88 -0.52 -14.05
C ASP A 333 1.36 -0.88 -14.00
N PRO A 334 0.83 -1.28 -12.84
CA PRO A 334 -0.55 -1.72 -12.71
C PRO A 334 -1.58 -0.58 -12.66
N ILE A 335 -2.70 -0.76 -13.38
CA ILE A 335 -3.88 0.07 -13.17
C ILE A 335 -4.52 -0.29 -11.82
N LEU A 336 -4.61 0.69 -10.92
CA LEU A 336 -5.21 0.52 -9.60
C LEU A 336 -6.73 0.74 -9.63
N ALA A 337 -7.49 -0.33 -9.76
CA ALA A 337 -8.96 -0.30 -9.83
C ALA A 337 -9.61 -0.44 -8.44
N PHE A 338 -9.33 0.48 -7.51
CA PHE A 338 -9.94 0.48 -6.16
C PHE A 338 -10.52 1.82 -5.69
N ASN A 339 -10.17 2.91 -6.38
CA ASN A 339 -10.64 4.27 -6.13
C ASN A 339 -11.92 4.58 -6.93
N THR A 340 -12.19 5.86 -7.21
CA THR A 340 -13.35 6.29 -7.99
C THR A 340 -13.29 5.72 -9.40
N ARG A 341 -14.43 5.31 -9.96
CA ARG A 341 -14.53 4.75 -11.31
C ARG A 341 -13.83 5.60 -12.37
N ASP A 342 -13.98 6.91 -12.26
CA ASP A 342 -13.49 7.86 -13.25
C ASP A 342 -11.95 7.96 -13.26
N SER A 343 -11.28 7.47 -12.21
CA SER A 343 -9.81 7.41 -12.15
C SER A 343 -9.20 6.27 -12.97
N TRP A 344 -9.82 5.08 -12.98
CA TRP A 344 -9.22 3.88 -13.58
C TRP A 344 -9.91 3.40 -14.86
N LEU A 345 -11.22 3.63 -15.01
CA LEU A 345 -12.00 3.10 -16.12
C LEU A 345 -11.58 3.66 -17.49
N PRO A 346 -11.28 4.98 -17.64
CA PRO A 346 -10.79 5.52 -18.90
C PRO A 346 -9.45 4.89 -19.30
N THR A 347 -8.51 4.79 -18.37
CA THR A 347 -7.17 4.19 -18.58
C THR A 347 -7.27 2.73 -18.99
N LEU A 348 -8.12 1.95 -18.32
CA LEU A 348 -8.36 0.55 -18.66
C LEU A 348 -8.95 0.40 -20.07
N ASN A 349 -9.94 1.22 -20.44
CA ASN A 349 -10.53 1.18 -21.77
C ASN A 349 -9.49 1.50 -22.85
N SER A 350 -8.64 2.49 -22.61
CA SER A 350 -7.55 2.87 -23.52
C SER A 350 -6.54 1.72 -23.69
N LYS A 351 -6.04 1.11 -22.60
CA LYS A 351 -5.10 -0.04 -22.69
C LYS A 351 -5.76 -1.24 -23.40
N LEU A 352 -7.04 -1.55 -23.12
CA LEU A 352 -7.77 -2.62 -23.81
C LEU A 352 -7.98 -2.35 -25.31
N ALA A 353 -8.21 -1.10 -25.71
CA ALA A 353 -8.35 -0.75 -27.12
C ALA A 353 -7.02 -0.91 -27.89
N LEU A 354 -5.90 -0.58 -27.24
CA LEU A 354 -4.56 -0.70 -27.81
C LEU A 354 -4.12 -2.16 -28.02
N GLN A 355 -4.68 -3.11 -27.28
CA GLN A 355 -4.41 -4.55 -27.46
C GLN A 355 -4.85 -5.12 -28.80
N PHE A 356 -5.74 -4.42 -29.52
CA PHE A 356 -6.12 -4.77 -30.89
C PHE A 356 -5.21 -4.14 -31.96
N GLY A 357 -4.19 -3.36 -31.55
CA GLY A 357 -3.21 -2.68 -32.42
C GLY A 357 -1.89 -3.46 -32.62
N LYS A 358 -0.93 -2.83 -33.32
CA LYS A 358 0.40 -3.41 -33.61
C LYS A 358 1.39 -3.34 -32.44
N HIS A 359 1.17 -2.46 -31.47
CA HIS A 359 2.01 -2.31 -30.28
C HIS A 359 1.25 -2.92 -29.09
N LYS A 360 1.56 -4.17 -28.77
CA LYS A 360 0.98 -4.87 -27.63
C LYS A 360 1.79 -4.57 -26.38
N SER A 361 1.16 -4.01 -25.36
CA SER A 361 1.75 -3.84 -24.03
C SER A 361 0.95 -4.66 -23.01
N LEU A 362 1.66 -5.36 -22.13
CA LEU A 362 1.04 -6.16 -21.07
C LEU A 362 0.10 -5.29 -20.23
N ILE A 363 -1.18 -5.66 -20.18
CA ILE A 363 -2.16 -4.98 -19.33
C ILE A 363 -2.07 -5.56 -17.93
N THR A 364 -1.67 -4.76 -16.97
CA THR A 364 -1.66 -5.12 -15.55
C THR A 364 -2.73 -4.35 -14.80
N VAL A 365 -3.52 -5.05 -13.97
CA VAL A 365 -4.61 -4.47 -13.18
C VAL A 365 -4.58 -5.04 -11.79
N VAL A 366 -4.64 -4.18 -10.77
CA VAL A 366 -4.85 -4.59 -9.37
C VAL A 366 -6.17 -4.01 -8.89
N THR A 367 -7.05 -4.86 -8.37
CA THR A 367 -8.44 -4.49 -8.02
C THR A 367 -8.84 -5.06 -6.66
N THR A 368 -9.90 -4.53 -6.07
CA THR A 368 -10.50 -5.10 -4.85
C THR A 368 -11.58 -6.13 -5.20
N ASN A 369 -11.92 -7.03 -4.26
CA ASN A 369 -13.07 -7.93 -4.39
C ASN A 369 -14.36 -7.19 -4.76
N SER A 370 -14.60 -6.01 -4.16
CA SER A 370 -15.77 -5.17 -4.43
C SER A 370 -15.78 -4.61 -5.86
N THR A 371 -14.66 -4.07 -6.34
CA THR A 371 -14.56 -3.54 -7.71
C THR A 371 -14.58 -4.67 -8.74
N PHE A 372 -13.90 -5.77 -8.49
CA PHE A 372 -13.94 -6.97 -9.34
C PHE A 372 -15.38 -7.47 -9.51
N GLY A 373 -16.15 -7.50 -8.41
CA GLY A 373 -17.55 -7.90 -8.43
C GLY A 373 -18.52 -6.85 -9.01
N SER A 374 -18.05 -5.68 -9.41
CA SER A 374 -18.91 -4.62 -9.96
C SER A 374 -19.28 -4.90 -11.43
N SER A 375 -20.48 -4.50 -11.84
CA SER A 375 -20.95 -4.66 -13.23
C SER A 375 -20.03 -3.97 -14.24
N ASN A 376 -19.44 -2.83 -13.88
CA ASN A 376 -18.52 -2.09 -14.75
C ASN A 376 -17.25 -2.88 -15.05
N PHE A 377 -16.65 -3.51 -14.03
CA PHE A 377 -15.43 -4.30 -14.22
C PHE A 377 -15.73 -5.60 -14.98
N GLN A 378 -16.81 -6.28 -14.60
CA GLN A 378 -17.26 -7.52 -15.25
C GLN A 378 -17.56 -7.32 -16.75
N ALA A 379 -18.18 -6.20 -17.13
CA ALA A 379 -18.42 -5.86 -18.53
C ALA A 379 -17.13 -5.64 -19.35
N ARG A 380 -16.02 -5.27 -18.69
CA ARG A 380 -14.71 -5.13 -19.34
C ARG A 380 -13.93 -6.42 -19.37
N LEU A 381 -14.08 -7.27 -18.36
CA LEU A 381 -13.46 -8.59 -18.27
C LEU A 381 -13.80 -9.47 -19.49
N GLN A 382 -14.98 -9.30 -20.07
CA GLN A 382 -15.38 -9.96 -21.32
C GLN A 382 -14.51 -9.58 -22.54
N ASN A 383 -13.91 -8.39 -22.52
CA ASN A 383 -13.04 -7.88 -23.58
C ASN A 383 -11.55 -8.14 -23.32
N PHE A 384 -11.20 -8.81 -22.22
CA PHE A 384 -9.81 -9.14 -21.94
C PHE A 384 -9.28 -10.16 -22.96
N PRO A 385 -7.98 -10.09 -23.31
CA PRO A 385 -7.35 -11.04 -24.21
C PRO A 385 -7.44 -12.50 -23.70
N LYS A 386 -7.35 -13.46 -24.61
CA LYS A 386 -7.36 -14.89 -24.23
C LYS A 386 -6.16 -15.29 -23.36
N LYS A 387 -5.00 -14.64 -23.54
CA LYS A 387 -3.81 -14.87 -22.72
C LYS A 387 -3.82 -14.00 -21.46
N THR A 388 -4.88 -14.10 -20.68
CA THR A 388 -5.01 -13.43 -19.39
C THR A 388 -4.64 -14.39 -18.26
N MET A 389 -3.91 -13.90 -17.26
CA MET A 389 -3.69 -14.57 -15.98
C MET A 389 -4.46 -13.85 -14.86
N LEU A 390 -5.15 -14.62 -14.02
CA LEU A 390 -5.84 -14.14 -12.83
C LEU A 390 -5.11 -14.63 -11.58
N ILE A 391 -4.73 -13.69 -10.71
CA ILE A 391 -4.22 -13.96 -9.37
C ILE A 391 -5.26 -13.47 -8.36
N ALA A 392 -5.75 -14.36 -7.51
CA ALA A 392 -6.67 -14.03 -6.43
C ALA A 392 -5.95 -14.14 -5.09
N ASP A 393 -5.69 -13.01 -4.45
CA ASP A 393 -5.16 -12.96 -3.10
C ASP A 393 -6.28 -13.21 -2.08
N GLU A 394 -5.96 -13.97 -1.04
CA GLU A 394 -6.93 -14.49 -0.08
C GLU A 394 -8.13 -15.16 -0.75
N VAL A 395 -7.84 -16.19 -1.56
CA VAL A 395 -8.76 -16.84 -2.51
C VAL A 395 -10.04 -17.39 -1.87
N HIS A 396 -10.04 -17.69 -0.57
CA HIS A 396 -11.23 -18.16 0.15
C HIS A 396 -12.41 -17.16 0.06
N ASN A 397 -12.16 -15.86 -0.22
CA ASN A 397 -13.22 -14.88 -0.40
C ASN A 397 -14.12 -15.21 -1.60
N PHE A 398 -13.55 -15.84 -2.63
CA PHE A 398 -14.26 -16.24 -3.85
C PHE A 398 -15.20 -17.44 -3.68
N GLY A 399 -15.19 -18.10 -2.52
CA GLY A 399 -16.21 -19.12 -2.21
C GLY A 399 -17.57 -18.52 -1.86
N ALA A 400 -17.64 -17.21 -1.55
CA ALA A 400 -18.91 -16.54 -1.28
C ALA A 400 -19.75 -16.49 -2.55
N LYS A 401 -21.06 -16.75 -2.42
CA LYS A 401 -21.99 -16.89 -3.55
C LYS A 401 -21.87 -15.75 -4.57
N ASP A 402 -21.87 -14.51 -4.10
CA ASP A 402 -21.84 -13.31 -4.95
C ASP A 402 -20.54 -13.16 -5.77
N LEU A 403 -19.40 -13.62 -5.24
CA LEU A 403 -18.11 -13.55 -5.94
C LEU A 403 -17.91 -14.77 -6.84
N ARG A 404 -18.35 -15.95 -6.37
CA ARG A 404 -18.31 -17.20 -7.14
C ARG A 404 -19.03 -17.07 -8.48
N GLU A 405 -20.20 -16.43 -8.50
CA GLU A 405 -21.00 -16.22 -9.73
C GLU A 405 -20.35 -15.23 -10.71
N LYS A 406 -19.30 -14.50 -10.30
CA LYS A 406 -18.60 -13.46 -11.09
C LYS A 406 -17.19 -13.87 -11.54
N LEU A 407 -16.83 -15.14 -11.31
CA LEU A 407 -15.57 -15.70 -11.79
C LEU A 407 -15.65 -15.97 -13.30
N PRO A 408 -14.73 -15.45 -14.12
CA PRO A 408 -14.79 -15.61 -15.57
C PRO A 408 -14.27 -16.99 -16.01
N ASP A 409 -15.09 -17.76 -16.71
CA ASP A 409 -14.64 -19.02 -17.32
C ASP A 409 -13.63 -18.81 -18.47
N SER A 410 -13.62 -17.62 -19.07
CA SER A 410 -12.77 -17.26 -20.21
C SER A 410 -11.27 -17.17 -19.87
N ILE A 411 -10.93 -16.97 -18.60
CA ILE A 411 -9.53 -16.87 -18.15
C ILE A 411 -8.98 -18.28 -17.93
N ARG A 412 -7.92 -18.63 -18.66
CA ARG A 412 -7.29 -19.96 -18.56
C ARG A 412 -6.32 -20.08 -17.39
N PHE A 413 -5.45 -19.09 -17.19
CA PHE A 413 -4.39 -19.15 -16.19
C PHE A 413 -4.88 -18.55 -14.88
N ARG A 414 -4.90 -19.37 -13.82
CA ARG A 414 -5.53 -19.01 -12.55
C ARG A 414 -4.60 -19.40 -11.40
N LEU A 415 -4.39 -18.48 -10.48
CA LEU A 415 -3.59 -18.72 -9.29
C LEU A 415 -4.32 -18.18 -8.07
N GLY A 416 -4.66 -19.07 -7.15
CA GLY A 416 -5.18 -18.69 -5.84
C GLY A 416 -4.05 -18.57 -4.82
N LEU A 417 -4.08 -17.55 -3.97
CA LEU A 417 -3.16 -17.41 -2.85
C LEU A 417 -3.95 -17.42 -1.55
N SER A 418 -3.61 -18.28 -0.60
CA SER A 418 -4.11 -18.15 0.78
C SER A 418 -3.24 -18.94 1.76
N ALA A 419 -3.35 -18.64 3.05
CA ALA A 419 -2.82 -19.51 4.10
C ALA A 419 -3.81 -20.62 4.46
N THR A 420 -5.10 -20.35 4.27
CA THR A 420 -6.22 -21.21 4.63
C THR A 420 -7.23 -21.12 3.49
N PRO A 421 -7.03 -21.89 2.40
CA PRO A 421 -7.91 -21.84 1.23
C PRO A 421 -9.30 -22.42 1.52
N GLU A 422 -9.38 -23.34 2.49
CA GLU A 422 -10.63 -23.93 2.98
C GLU A 422 -11.43 -22.90 3.78
N ARG A 423 -12.73 -22.82 3.50
CA ARG A 423 -13.66 -21.98 4.23
C ARG A 423 -14.25 -22.76 5.40
N HIS A 424 -14.22 -22.14 6.58
CA HIS A 424 -14.74 -22.72 7.79
C HIS A 424 -16.26 -22.89 7.70
N HIS A 425 -16.74 -24.13 7.77
CA HIS A 425 -18.16 -24.53 7.65
C HIS A 425 -18.83 -24.22 6.30
N ASP A 426 -18.05 -24.08 5.23
CA ASP A 426 -18.58 -23.84 3.87
C ASP A 426 -17.88 -24.75 2.86
N ASP A 427 -18.26 -26.03 2.89
CA ASP A 427 -17.72 -27.07 2.01
C ASP A 427 -18.09 -26.79 0.54
N ILE A 428 -19.26 -26.20 0.29
CA ILE A 428 -19.73 -25.86 -1.05
C ILE A 428 -18.88 -24.74 -1.64
N GLY A 429 -18.65 -23.67 -0.87
CA GLY A 429 -17.78 -22.57 -1.26
C GLY A 429 -16.33 -23.02 -1.41
N THR A 430 -15.86 -23.90 -0.53
CA THR A 430 -14.53 -24.53 -0.62
C THR A 430 -14.41 -25.33 -1.92
N ALA A 431 -15.32 -26.26 -2.20
CA ALA A 431 -15.31 -27.05 -3.42
C ALA A 431 -15.30 -26.15 -4.68
N ALA A 432 -16.13 -25.10 -4.71
CA ALA A 432 -16.18 -24.17 -5.84
C ALA A 432 -14.86 -23.42 -6.09
N ILE A 433 -14.13 -23.05 -5.03
CA ILE A 433 -12.80 -22.43 -5.15
C ILE A 433 -11.83 -23.42 -5.81
N PHE A 434 -11.81 -24.66 -5.33
CA PHE A 434 -10.91 -25.70 -5.81
C PHE A 434 -11.25 -26.13 -7.24
N ASP A 435 -12.54 -26.15 -7.61
CA ASP A 435 -13.00 -26.43 -8.96
C ASP A 435 -12.55 -25.33 -9.95
N TYR A 436 -12.61 -24.06 -9.54
CA TYR A 436 -12.26 -22.96 -10.42
C TYR A 436 -10.75 -22.69 -10.50
N PHE A 437 -10.05 -22.62 -9.35
CA PHE A 437 -8.61 -22.33 -9.30
C PHE A 437 -7.74 -23.56 -9.41
N GLY A 438 -8.26 -24.76 -9.17
CA GLY A 438 -7.49 -26.00 -9.01
C GLY A 438 -7.21 -26.34 -7.55
N GLY A 439 -6.64 -27.52 -7.32
CA GLY A 439 -6.27 -27.99 -5.98
C GLY A 439 -5.10 -27.21 -5.37
N VAL A 440 -4.84 -27.46 -4.09
CA VAL A 440 -3.63 -26.99 -3.42
C VAL A 440 -2.42 -27.65 -4.06
N LEU A 441 -1.43 -26.83 -4.43
CA LEU A 441 -0.20 -27.29 -5.07
C LEU A 441 0.85 -27.63 -4.02
N GLU A 442 1.57 -28.73 -4.26
CA GLU A 442 2.69 -29.17 -3.42
C GLU A 442 4.00 -28.48 -3.83
N PRO A 443 4.90 -28.17 -2.89
CA PRO A 443 4.73 -28.36 -1.44
C PRO A 443 3.81 -27.31 -0.81
N GLU A 444 2.96 -27.74 0.12
CA GLU A 444 2.36 -26.79 1.07
C GLU A 444 3.45 -26.12 1.91
N PHE A 445 3.41 -24.79 2.05
CA PHE A 445 4.35 -24.09 2.94
C PHE A 445 3.63 -23.67 4.22
N THR A 446 3.66 -24.54 5.21
CA THR A 446 2.94 -24.37 6.48
C THR A 446 3.64 -23.35 7.38
N LEU A 447 2.98 -22.97 8.49
CA LEU A 447 3.62 -22.09 9.47
C LEU A 447 4.85 -22.76 10.11
N LYS A 448 4.82 -24.09 10.28
CA LYS A 448 5.96 -24.84 10.80
C LYS A 448 7.16 -24.71 9.87
N ASP A 449 6.95 -24.88 8.56
CA ASP A 449 8.01 -24.73 7.56
C ASP A 449 8.57 -23.30 7.56
N ALA A 450 7.70 -22.30 7.76
CA ALA A 450 8.12 -20.90 7.88
C ALA A 450 8.99 -20.62 9.13
N LEU A 451 8.73 -21.31 10.25
CA LEU A 451 9.54 -21.24 11.47
C LEU A 451 10.88 -21.99 11.30
N ASP A 452 10.83 -23.19 10.71
CA ASP A 452 12.01 -24.02 10.47
C ASP A 452 12.98 -23.37 9.47
N ALA A 453 12.45 -22.76 8.40
CA ALA A 453 13.20 -21.96 7.43
C ALA A 453 13.66 -20.59 7.98
N LYS A 454 13.35 -20.28 9.25
CA LYS A 454 13.62 -18.99 9.90
C LYS A 454 13.09 -17.78 9.14
N ALA A 455 12.05 -17.95 8.33
CA ALA A 455 11.32 -16.84 7.70
C ALA A 455 10.47 -16.08 8.73
N LEU A 456 10.04 -16.78 9.79
CA LEU A 456 9.38 -16.22 10.96
C LEU A 456 10.27 -16.38 12.21
N VAL A 457 10.01 -15.60 13.24
CA VAL A 457 10.67 -15.75 14.54
C VAL A 457 9.97 -16.81 15.39
N ASP A 458 10.74 -17.52 16.21
CA ASP A 458 10.21 -18.47 17.17
C ASP A 458 9.38 -17.75 18.25
N TYR A 459 8.48 -18.45 18.94
CA TYR A 459 7.64 -17.82 19.96
C TYR A 459 7.39 -18.69 21.18
N ARG A 460 7.02 -18.02 22.28
CA ARG A 460 6.48 -18.64 23.49
C ARG A 460 4.99 -18.33 23.60
N TYR A 461 4.22 -19.31 24.06
CA TYR A 461 2.78 -19.25 24.16
C TYR A 461 2.33 -19.55 25.59
N TYR A 462 1.51 -18.68 26.16
CA TYR A 462 1.03 -18.79 27.54
C TYR A 462 -0.51 -18.66 27.56
N PRO A 463 -1.25 -19.77 27.72
CA PRO A 463 -2.67 -19.69 28.02
C PRO A 463 -2.90 -19.09 29.41
N ILE A 464 -3.81 -18.14 29.51
CA ILE A 464 -4.26 -17.57 30.78
C ILE A 464 -5.70 -18.00 30.97
N LEU A 465 -5.93 -18.90 31.92
CA LEU A 465 -7.27 -19.36 32.27
C LEU A 465 -8.01 -18.26 33.02
N VAL A 466 -9.24 -17.98 32.58
CA VAL A 466 -10.12 -16.97 33.16
C VAL A 466 -11.43 -17.66 33.52
N GLU A 467 -11.81 -17.60 34.79
CA GLU A 467 -13.09 -18.13 35.25
C GLU A 467 -14.20 -17.11 34.98
N LEU A 468 -15.41 -17.57 34.67
CA LEU A 468 -16.60 -16.72 34.61
C LEU A 468 -17.04 -16.33 36.02
N THR A 469 -17.73 -15.20 36.15
CA THR A 469 -18.42 -14.88 37.42
C THR A 469 -19.60 -15.81 37.64
N ASP A 470 -20.19 -15.82 38.85
CA ASP A 470 -21.37 -16.65 39.14
C ASP A 470 -22.55 -16.29 38.20
N GLU A 471 -22.79 -15.00 37.98
CA GLU A 471 -23.85 -14.51 37.08
C GLU A 471 -23.59 -14.90 35.61
N GLU A 472 -22.35 -14.73 35.13
CA GLU A 472 -21.96 -15.14 33.77
C GLU A 472 -22.02 -16.66 33.61
N SER A 473 -21.72 -17.42 34.66
CA SER A 473 -21.78 -18.88 34.67
C SER A 473 -23.22 -19.37 34.51
N ASP A 474 -24.17 -18.76 35.22
CA ASP A 474 -25.60 -19.07 35.07
C ASP A 474 -26.11 -18.77 33.65
N GLU A 475 -25.73 -17.62 33.09
CA GLU A 475 -26.08 -17.26 31.71
C GLU A 475 -25.46 -18.25 30.70
N TYR A 476 -24.19 -18.60 30.88
CA TYR A 476 -23.47 -19.56 30.05
C TYR A 476 -24.16 -20.93 30.04
N LEU A 477 -24.55 -21.44 31.21
CA LEU A 477 -25.25 -22.72 31.34
C LEU A 477 -26.63 -22.65 30.69
N ALA A 478 -27.39 -21.57 30.89
CA ALA A 478 -28.70 -21.38 30.28
C ALA A 478 -28.63 -21.32 28.75
N LEU A 479 -27.64 -20.63 28.19
CA LEU A 479 -27.40 -20.59 26.75
C LEU A 479 -26.99 -21.97 26.22
N SER A 480 -26.08 -22.66 26.91
CA SER A 480 -25.60 -23.99 26.52
C SER A 480 -26.73 -25.04 26.49
N GLN A 481 -27.66 -24.99 27.47
CA GLN A 481 -28.85 -25.84 27.47
C GLN A 481 -29.80 -25.52 26.30
N LYS A 482 -30.02 -24.23 26.00
CA LYS A 482 -30.84 -23.83 24.83
C LYS A 482 -30.21 -24.34 23.53
N ILE A 483 -28.92 -24.12 23.34
CA ILE A 483 -28.17 -24.59 22.16
C ILE A 483 -28.30 -26.12 22.03
N SER A 484 -28.06 -26.85 23.11
CA SER A 484 -28.18 -28.31 23.15
C SER A 484 -29.58 -28.81 22.78
N LYS A 485 -30.63 -28.15 23.30
CA LYS A 485 -32.03 -28.47 22.97
C LYS A 485 -32.34 -28.24 21.49
N TYR A 486 -31.89 -27.12 20.93
CA TYR A 486 -32.07 -26.81 19.51
C TYR A 486 -31.30 -27.76 18.60
N ALA A 487 -30.06 -28.10 18.94
CA ALA A 487 -29.22 -29.04 18.20
C ALA A 487 -29.79 -30.47 18.23
N SER A 488 -30.33 -30.90 19.37
CA SER A 488 -30.96 -32.22 19.52
C SER A 488 -32.24 -32.37 18.70
N MET A 489 -33.00 -31.27 18.51
CA MET A 489 -34.22 -31.26 17.69
C MET A 489 -33.92 -31.27 16.19
N ASN A 490 -32.71 -30.91 15.76
CA ASN A 490 -32.29 -30.91 14.36
C ASN A 490 -30.89 -31.54 14.23
N PRO A 491 -30.78 -32.88 14.27
CA PRO A 491 -29.51 -33.58 14.14
C PRO A 491 -28.84 -33.20 12.81
N GLY A 492 -27.61 -32.67 12.85
CA GLY A 492 -26.85 -32.17 11.68
C GLY A 492 -26.75 -30.64 11.56
N SER A 493 -27.57 -29.87 12.30
CA SER A 493 -27.63 -28.39 12.23
C SER A 493 -26.43 -27.66 12.86
N LEU A 494 -25.57 -28.35 13.62
CA LEU A 494 -24.32 -27.78 14.17
C LEU A 494 -23.19 -27.67 13.13
N ASP A 495 -23.29 -28.41 12.02
CA ASP A 495 -22.28 -28.47 10.96
C ASP A 495 -22.81 -28.05 9.57
N SER A 496 -24.14 -28.04 9.35
CA SER A 496 -24.74 -27.67 8.05
C SER A 496 -25.29 -26.23 8.02
N GLU A 497 -24.77 -25.41 7.10
CA GLU A 497 -25.19 -24.01 6.83
C GLU A 497 -26.59 -23.84 6.19
N ALA A 498 -27.39 -24.91 6.08
CA ALA A 498 -28.85 -24.74 5.93
C ALA A 498 -29.49 -24.38 7.30
N GLY A 499 -28.80 -23.53 8.07
CA GLY A 499 -28.85 -23.44 9.52
C GLY A 499 -29.90 -22.46 10.03
N ASN A 500 -30.61 -22.88 11.07
CA ASN A 500 -31.69 -22.12 11.69
C ASN A 500 -31.16 -20.79 12.29
N PRO A 501 -31.66 -19.61 11.87
CA PRO A 501 -31.22 -18.30 12.40
C PRO A 501 -31.27 -18.19 13.92
N ALA A 502 -32.15 -18.96 14.58
CA ALA A 502 -32.24 -19.00 16.03
C ALA A 502 -31.01 -19.67 16.69
N LEU A 503 -30.45 -20.71 16.07
CA LEU A 503 -29.27 -21.41 16.59
C LEU A 503 -28.01 -20.54 16.44
N GLU A 504 -27.86 -19.87 15.29
CA GLU A 504 -26.76 -18.92 15.06
C GLU A 504 -26.80 -17.75 16.05
N ALA A 505 -27.99 -17.22 16.34
CA ALA A 505 -28.17 -16.18 17.33
C ALA A 505 -27.72 -16.65 18.74
N LEU A 506 -28.07 -17.86 19.15
CA LEU A 506 -27.66 -18.43 20.44
C LEU A 506 -26.15 -18.68 20.52
N LEU A 507 -25.55 -19.23 19.46
CA LEU A 507 -24.10 -19.42 19.37
C LEU A 507 -23.34 -18.08 19.44
N SER A 508 -23.86 -17.06 18.75
CA SER A 508 -23.33 -15.69 18.79
C SER A 508 -23.44 -15.07 20.19
N GLN A 509 -24.57 -15.25 20.88
CA GLN A 509 -24.75 -14.80 22.27
C GLN A 509 -23.72 -15.46 23.22
N ARG A 510 -23.57 -16.79 23.16
CA ARG A 510 -22.57 -17.51 23.97
C ARG A 510 -21.15 -17.06 23.67
N ALA A 511 -20.79 -16.89 22.39
CA ALA A 511 -19.47 -16.41 22.00
C ALA A 511 -19.20 -14.98 22.50
N ARG A 512 -20.23 -14.12 22.52
CA ARG A 512 -20.13 -12.76 23.08
C ARG A 512 -19.90 -12.79 24.59
N LEU A 513 -20.64 -13.62 25.33
CA LEU A 513 -20.44 -13.81 26.77
C LEU A 513 -18.99 -14.21 27.07
N ILE A 514 -18.48 -15.23 26.39
CA ILE A 514 -17.07 -15.66 26.49
C ILE A 514 -16.11 -14.53 26.11
N SER A 515 -16.41 -13.76 25.06
CA SER A 515 -15.54 -12.66 24.62
C SER A 515 -15.48 -11.52 25.64
N CYS A 516 -16.54 -11.28 26.41
CA CYS A 516 -16.71 -10.15 27.32
C CYS A 516 -16.53 -10.49 28.79
N ALA A 517 -16.19 -11.74 29.11
CA ALA A 517 -16.03 -12.21 30.49
C ALA A 517 -15.30 -11.20 31.37
N SER A 518 -15.94 -10.80 32.46
CA SER A 518 -15.56 -9.66 33.28
C SER A 518 -14.18 -9.86 33.91
N ASN A 519 -13.86 -11.10 34.28
CA ASN A 519 -12.57 -11.50 34.87
C ASN A 519 -11.37 -11.39 33.93
N LYS A 520 -11.56 -11.06 32.64
CA LYS A 520 -10.45 -10.80 31.71
C LYS A 520 -9.69 -9.52 32.03
N LEU A 521 -10.38 -8.45 32.45
CA LEU A 521 -9.71 -7.20 32.81
C LEU A 521 -8.87 -7.34 34.09
N PRO A 522 -9.35 -7.99 35.18
CA PRO A 522 -8.51 -8.40 36.31
C PRO A 522 -7.33 -9.29 35.91
N ALA A 523 -7.54 -10.29 35.04
CA ALA A 523 -6.45 -11.14 34.57
C ALA A 523 -5.41 -10.37 33.75
N LEU A 524 -5.84 -9.43 32.90
CA LEU A 524 -4.96 -8.50 32.20
C LEU A 524 -4.18 -7.64 33.19
N ARG A 525 -4.85 -7.12 34.23
CA ARG A 525 -4.24 -6.31 35.28
C ARG A 525 -3.11 -7.08 35.96
N GLU A 526 -3.34 -8.34 36.32
CA GLU A 526 -2.33 -9.20 36.93
C GLU A 526 -1.18 -9.51 35.96
N LEU A 527 -1.49 -9.86 34.72
CA LEU A 527 -0.48 -10.14 33.69
C LEU A 527 0.48 -8.96 33.48
N MET A 528 -0.06 -7.73 33.50
CA MET A 528 0.71 -6.52 33.23
C MET A 528 1.50 -6.00 34.44
N LYS A 529 1.25 -6.52 35.66
CA LYS A 529 2.06 -6.17 36.84
C LYS A 529 3.52 -6.54 36.59
N GLY A 530 4.41 -5.54 36.69
CA GLY A 530 5.85 -5.72 36.44
C GLY A 530 6.25 -5.74 34.95
N ARG A 531 5.30 -5.62 34.02
CA ARG A 531 5.54 -5.58 32.55
C ARG A 531 5.24 -4.21 31.92
N THR A 532 4.96 -3.21 32.73
CA THR A 532 4.60 -1.85 32.25
C THR A 532 5.72 -1.15 31.49
N ASN A 533 6.96 -1.61 31.58
CA ASN A 533 8.10 -1.09 30.81
C ASN A 533 8.34 -1.83 29.48
N GLU A 534 7.62 -2.93 29.23
CA GLU A 534 7.69 -3.60 27.94
C GLU A 534 7.18 -2.68 26.83
N LYS A 535 7.68 -2.89 25.62
CA LYS A 535 7.38 -2.08 24.43
C LYS A 535 6.95 -2.98 23.28
N GLN A 536 6.35 -2.38 22.26
CA GLN A 536 5.91 -3.08 21.05
C GLN A 536 4.91 -4.20 21.37
N MET A 537 3.96 -3.89 22.25
CA MET A 537 2.90 -4.79 22.67
C MET A 537 1.65 -4.61 21.82
N LEU A 538 0.91 -5.68 21.61
CA LEU A 538 -0.36 -5.63 20.89
C LEU A 538 -1.46 -6.31 21.72
N PHE A 539 -2.52 -5.56 22.01
CA PHE A 539 -3.68 -6.03 22.76
C PHE A 539 -4.86 -6.20 21.79
N TYR A 540 -5.34 -7.43 21.64
CA TYR A 540 -6.48 -7.75 20.79
C TYR A 540 -7.74 -7.89 21.61
N CYS A 541 -8.69 -7.01 21.35
CA CYS A 541 -9.94 -6.91 22.09
C CYS A 541 -11.14 -7.34 21.23
N GLY A 542 -12.24 -7.62 21.94
CA GLY A 542 -13.52 -7.91 21.32
C GLY A 542 -14.23 -6.62 20.89
N ASP A 543 -15.17 -6.76 19.96
CA ASP A 543 -16.00 -5.66 19.46
C ASP A 543 -17.25 -5.43 20.33
N SER A 544 -17.13 -5.66 21.63
CA SER A 544 -18.28 -5.70 22.54
C SER A 544 -18.07 -4.75 23.71
N ARG A 545 -19.11 -4.53 24.50
CA ARG A 545 -19.05 -3.68 25.69
C ARG A 545 -18.82 -4.51 26.93
N VAL A 546 -18.08 -3.96 27.88
CA VAL A 546 -17.75 -4.58 29.16
C VAL A 546 -17.98 -3.55 30.26
N GLU A 547 -18.38 -4.02 31.44
CA GLU A 547 -18.46 -3.17 32.62
C GLU A 547 -17.06 -2.92 33.16
N PHE A 548 -16.75 -1.65 33.41
CA PHE A 548 -15.46 -1.23 33.94
C PHE A 548 -15.59 -0.84 35.41
N GLU A 549 -15.03 -1.66 36.29
CA GLU A 549 -14.93 -1.36 37.73
C GLU A 549 -13.81 -0.33 38.01
N PRO A 550 -14.00 0.60 38.98
CA PRO A 550 -14.94 0.53 40.12
C PRO A 550 -16.32 1.17 39.89
N ASP A 551 -16.53 1.89 38.78
CA ASP A 551 -17.71 2.74 38.60
C ASP A 551 -18.90 2.03 37.94
N GLY A 552 -18.73 0.78 37.49
CA GLY A 552 -19.76 0.02 36.77
C GLY A 552 -20.10 0.61 35.40
N GLU A 553 -19.16 1.37 34.80
CA GLU A 553 -19.37 2.07 33.54
C GLU A 553 -19.33 1.09 32.37
N LEU A 554 -20.36 1.09 31.51
CA LEU A 554 -20.42 0.21 30.34
C LEU A 554 -19.64 0.83 29.15
N LEU A 555 -18.38 0.43 29.00
CA LEU A 555 -17.45 0.93 27.97
C LEU A 555 -17.28 -0.06 26.82
N ARG A 556 -16.80 0.40 25.65
CA ARG A 556 -16.31 -0.55 24.63
C ARG A 556 -15.09 -1.27 25.20
N HIS A 557 -14.91 -2.57 24.91
CA HIS A 557 -13.81 -3.36 25.46
C HIS A 557 -12.43 -2.75 25.15
N VAL A 558 -12.27 -2.12 23.98
CA VAL A 558 -11.03 -1.38 23.67
C VAL A 558 -10.83 -0.13 24.52
N GLU A 559 -11.89 0.62 24.78
CA GLU A 559 -11.83 1.79 25.67
C GLU A 559 -11.48 1.36 27.10
N ALA A 560 -12.11 0.28 27.58
CA ALA A 560 -11.82 -0.30 28.90
C ALA A 560 -10.36 -0.75 29.04
N VAL A 561 -9.82 -1.46 28.04
CA VAL A 561 -8.40 -1.87 28.03
C VAL A 561 -7.47 -0.67 27.93
N CYS A 562 -7.79 0.32 27.09
CA CYS A 562 -7.01 1.54 26.96
C CYS A 562 -6.99 2.35 28.26
N LYS A 563 -8.14 2.46 28.97
CA LYS A 563 -8.25 3.12 30.28
C LYS A 563 -7.44 2.38 31.35
N LEU A 564 -7.51 1.04 31.39
CA LEU A 564 -6.71 0.23 32.31
C LEU A 564 -5.20 0.40 32.08
N LEU A 565 -4.74 0.27 30.83
CA LEU A 565 -3.31 0.34 30.50
C LEU A 565 -2.76 1.78 30.60
N GLY A 566 -3.51 2.75 30.09
CA GLY A 566 -3.09 4.16 30.06
C GLY A 566 -3.26 4.85 31.40
N SER A 567 -4.47 4.82 31.97
CA SER A 567 -4.79 5.58 33.18
C SER A 567 -4.36 4.89 34.47
N GLU A 568 -4.61 3.59 34.64
CA GLU A 568 -4.22 2.86 35.86
C GLU A 568 -2.73 2.48 35.85
N MET A 569 -2.25 1.90 34.74
CA MET A 569 -0.89 1.35 34.63
C MET A 569 0.16 2.34 34.09
N LYS A 570 -0.26 3.54 33.68
CA LYS A 570 0.61 4.61 33.14
C LYS A 570 1.45 4.18 31.93
N MET A 571 0.89 3.33 31.08
CA MET A 571 1.54 2.92 29.83
C MET A 571 1.15 3.84 28.68
N ASN A 572 2.08 4.13 27.78
CA ASN A 572 1.78 4.83 26.54
C ASN A 572 1.14 3.88 25.54
N VAL A 573 -0.19 3.84 25.50
CA VAL A 573 -0.96 3.00 24.59
C VAL A 573 -1.95 3.83 23.78
N ASP A 574 -2.27 3.36 22.58
CA ASP A 574 -3.29 3.98 21.73
C ASP A 574 -4.17 2.91 21.06
N THR A 575 -5.30 3.34 20.51
CA THR A 575 -6.30 2.48 19.88
C THR A 575 -6.09 2.39 18.37
N PHE A 576 -6.33 1.20 17.81
CA PHE A 576 -6.26 0.93 16.38
C PHE A 576 -7.58 0.29 15.92
N VAL A 577 -8.50 1.13 15.43
CA VAL A 577 -9.88 0.74 15.08
C VAL A 577 -10.20 1.09 13.62
N ALA A 578 -11.39 0.71 13.15
CA ALA A 578 -11.76 0.88 11.74
C ALA A 578 -11.83 2.35 11.33
N GLU A 579 -12.23 3.21 12.27
CA GLU A 579 -12.40 4.65 12.12
C GLU A 579 -11.07 5.42 12.05
N THR A 580 -9.94 4.81 12.44
CA THR A 580 -8.61 5.43 12.36
C THR A 580 -8.23 5.70 10.90
N THR A 581 -7.86 6.94 10.58
CA THR A 581 -7.52 7.41 9.24
C THR A 581 -6.21 6.79 8.72
N LEU A 582 -5.91 6.91 7.41
CA LEU A 582 -4.68 6.35 6.86
C LEU A 582 -3.42 7.01 7.45
N ASP A 583 -3.44 8.33 7.62
CA ASP A 583 -2.31 9.09 8.15
C ASP A 583 -2.04 8.76 9.63
N GLU A 584 -3.09 8.74 10.46
CA GLU A 584 -3.01 8.30 11.85
C GLU A 584 -2.49 6.87 11.98
N ARG A 585 -2.87 5.95 11.07
CA ARG A 585 -2.36 4.57 11.09
C ARG A 585 -0.86 4.52 10.86
N GLU A 586 -0.31 5.35 9.99
CA GLU A 586 1.14 5.41 9.77
C GLU A 586 1.86 6.02 10.98
N GLU A 587 1.31 7.08 11.58
CA GLU A 587 1.86 7.66 12.81
C GLU A 587 1.90 6.64 13.96
N LEU A 588 0.81 5.89 14.18
CA LEU A 588 0.74 4.85 15.21
C LEU A 588 1.74 3.72 14.95
N LYS A 589 1.96 3.33 13.69
CA LYS A 589 2.98 2.33 13.32
C LYS A 589 4.39 2.80 13.65
N LEU A 590 4.72 4.04 13.25
CA LEU A 590 6.03 4.64 13.53
C LEU A 590 6.25 4.82 15.03
N GLY A 591 5.21 5.25 15.77
CA GLY A 591 5.22 5.37 17.22
C GLY A 591 5.47 4.03 17.92
N LEU A 592 4.84 2.95 17.46
CA LEU A 592 5.06 1.61 18.01
C LEU A 592 6.45 1.06 17.63
N ALA A 593 6.88 1.24 16.39
CA ALA A 593 8.19 0.78 15.91
C ALA A 593 9.35 1.46 16.64
N SER A 594 9.31 2.78 16.79
CA SER A 594 10.28 3.57 17.57
C SER A 594 10.23 3.30 19.09
N GLY A 595 9.13 2.72 19.57
CA GLY A 595 8.90 2.47 20.99
C GLY A 595 8.56 3.72 21.80
N ALA A 596 8.09 4.78 21.13
CA ALA A 596 7.42 5.93 21.74
C ALA A 596 6.05 5.51 22.29
N LEU A 597 5.34 4.65 21.55
CA LEU A 597 4.19 3.90 22.00
C LEU A 597 4.66 2.53 22.52
N GLN A 598 4.17 2.15 23.69
CA GLN A 598 4.46 0.87 24.32
C GLN A 598 3.53 -0.24 23.82
N GLY A 599 2.30 0.10 23.46
CA GLY A 599 1.40 -0.86 22.84
C GLY A 599 0.25 -0.25 22.06
N LEU A 600 -0.37 -1.07 21.22
CA LEU A 600 -1.59 -0.74 20.49
C LEU A 600 -2.74 -1.65 20.95
N VAL A 601 -3.94 -1.09 21.03
CA VAL A 601 -5.17 -1.81 21.40
C VAL A 601 -6.09 -1.87 20.17
N ALA A 602 -6.34 -3.06 19.63
CA ALA A 602 -7.01 -3.23 18.35
C ALA A 602 -8.29 -4.09 18.41
N ILE A 603 -9.30 -3.70 17.60
CA ILE A 603 -10.50 -4.51 17.32
C ILE A 603 -10.45 -5.00 15.88
N ARG A 604 -10.21 -6.29 15.64
CA ARG A 604 -10.34 -6.95 14.31
C ARG A 604 -9.55 -6.34 13.13
N CYS A 605 -8.97 -5.16 13.25
CA CYS A 605 -8.46 -4.34 12.12
C CYS A 605 -6.99 -4.60 11.79
N LEU A 606 -6.27 -5.34 12.64
CA LEU A 606 -4.92 -5.81 12.34
C LEU A 606 -4.90 -7.17 11.64
N ASP A 607 -6.07 -7.76 11.39
CA ASP A 607 -6.20 -9.10 10.82
C ASP A 607 -5.85 -9.11 9.33
N GLU A 608 -6.10 -8.01 8.62
CA GLU A 608 -6.02 -7.97 7.16
C GLU A 608 -5.24 -6.71 6.68
N GLY A 609 -4.14 -6.94 5.96
CA GLY A 609 -3.02 -6.09 5.48
C GLY A 609 -2.44 -4.87 6.25
N VAL A 610 -2.55 -4.76 7.56
CA VAL A 610 -1.61 -3.92 8.34
C VAL A 610 -0.36 -4.72 8.71
N ASP A 611 0.82 -4.28 8.27
CA ASP A 611 2.11 -4.91 8.59
C ASP A 611 2.85 -4.12 9.68
N ILE A 612 3.11 -4.75 10.82
CA ILE A 612 3.90 -4.18 11.92
C ILE A 612 4.89 -5.23 12.43
N PRO A 613 6.05 -5.39 11.78
CA PRO A 613 7.00 -6.45 12.13
C PRO A 613 7.60 -6.30 13.54
N SER A 614 7.63 -5.06 14.05
CA SER A 614 8.23 -4.70 15.34
C SER A 614 7.51 -5.26 16.57
N ILE A 615 6.27 -5.77 16.45
CA ILE A 615 5.50 -6.33 17.58
C ILE A 615 6.27 -7.48 18.23
N ARG A 616 6.49 -7.42 19.55
CA ARG A 616 7.20 -8.47 20.31
C ARG A 616 6.28 -9.30 21.20
N THR A 617 5.27 -8.67 21.78
CA THR A 617 4.33 -9.31 22.70
C THR A 617 2.91 -9.09 22.21
N ALA A 618 2.11 -10.16 22.13
CA ALA A 618 0.70 -10.09 21.80
C ALA A 618 -0.15 -10.66 22.94
N VAL A 619 -1.25 -9.99 23.26
CA VAL A 619 -2.22 -10.40 24.27
C VAL A 619 -3.60 -10.53 23.60
N PHE A 620 -4.12 -11.74 23.50
CA PHE A 620 -5.46 -12.01 23.00
C PHE A 620 -6.46 -12.01 24.15
N LEU A 621 -7.27 -10.96 24.26
CA LEU A 621 -8.39 -10.89 25.20
C LEU A 621 -9.68 -11.46 24.59
N ALA A 622 -9.86 -11.30 23.28
CA ALA A 622 -11.00 -11.87 22.56
C ALA A 622 -10.53 -12.83 21.47
N SER A 623 -11.05 -14.04 21.56
CA SER A 623 -10.65 -15.15 20.71
C SER A 623 -11.72 -15.42 19.66
N SER A 624 -11.28 -15.50 18.41
CA SER A 624 -12.12 -15.98 17.31
C SER A 624 -11.96 -17.48 17.22
N THR A 625 -13.07 -18.21 17.07
CA THR A 625 -13.05 -19.64 16.77
C THR A 625 -12.69 -19.92 15.31
N ASN A 626 -12.66 -18.90 14.45
CA ASN A 626 -12.33 -19.06 13.04
C ASN A 626 -10.82 -19.31 12.84
N PRO A 627 -10.41 -20.50 12.35
CA PRO A 627 -9.01 -20.87 12.11
C PRO A 627 -8.22 -19.88 11.29
N ARG A 628 -8.84 -19.37 10.23
CA ARG A 628 -8.21 -18.40 9.34
C ARG A 628 -7.74 -17.15 10.10
N GLN A 629 -8.63 -16.56 10.91
CA GLN A 629 -8.34 -15.29 11.57
C GLN A 629 -7.18 -15.43 12.55
N PHE A 630 -7.18 -16.48 13.38
CA PHE A 630 -6.13 -16.64 14.37
C PHE A 630 -4.78 -17.06 13.76
N ILE A 631 -4.77 -17.85 12.67
CA ILE A 631 -3.53 -18.24 11.97
C ILE A 631 -2.89 -17.01 11.31
N GLN A 632 -3.69 -16.19 10.64
CA GLN A 632 -3.21 -14.98 9.99
C GLN A 632 -2.70 -13.96 11.02
N ARG A 633 -3.43 -13.72 12.12
CA ARG A 633 -2.99 -12.88 13.25
C ARG A 633 -1.66 -13.34 13.81
N ARG A 634 -1.54 -14.63 14.14
CA ARG A 634 -0.31 -15.22 14.67
C ARG A 634 0.86 -14.97 13.73
N GLY A 635 0.74 -15.33 12.44
CA GLY A 635 1.87 -15.18 11.53
C GLY A 635 2.28 -13.71 11.26
N ARG A 636 1.40 -12.72 11.48
CA ARG A 636 1.78 -11.30 11.49
C ARG A 636 2.66 -10.95 12.69
N ILE A 637 2.31 -11.44 13.87
CA ILE A 637 3.10 -11.26 15.10
C ILE A 637 4.46 -11.95 14.98
N LEU A 638 4.58 -13.02 14.20
CA LEU A 638 5.84 -13.77 14.06
C LEU A 638 6.78 -13.23 12.97
N ARG A 639 6.45 -12.10 12.32
CA ARG A 639 7.32 -11.49 11.32
C ARG A 639 8.66 -11.06 11.91
N ARG A 640 9.70 -11.13 11.08
CA ARG A 640 11.04 -10.64 11.42
C ARG A 640 11.08 -9.13 11.37
N ASP A 641 11.84 -8.57 12.29
CA ASP A 641 12.19 -7.16 12.33
C ASP A 641 13.72 -7.09 12.30
N ASP A 642 14.26 -7.03 11.07
CA ASP A 642 15.70 -7.10 10.82
C ASP A 642 16.43 -5.84 11.34
N GLU A 643 15.75 -4.70 11.37
CA GLU A 643 16.26 -3.43 11.90
C GLU A 643 16.13 -3.33 13.43
N GLY A 644 15.00 -3.78 13.99
CA GLY A 644 14.73 -3.75 15.43
C GLY A 644 15.21 -4.98 16.22
N GLY A 645 15.87 -5.93 15.57
CA GLY A 645 16.58 -7.04 16.22
C GLY A 645 15.68 -8.06 16.93
N LYS A 646 14.43 -8.24 16.46
CA LYS A 646 13.48 -9.17 17.05
C LYS A 646 13.91 -10.62 16.83
N LYS A 647 14.13 -11.36 17.92
CA LYS A 647 14.57 -12.77 17.88
C LYS A 647 13.46 -13.76 18.21
N SER A 648 12.49 -13.35 19.01
CA SER A 648 11.36 -14.18 19.42
C SER A 648 10.15 -13.34 19.77
N ALA A 649 8.96 -13.93 19.69
CA ALA A 649 7.71 -13.31 20.13
C ALA A 649 7.12 -14.01 21.38
N ILE A 650 6.27 -13.29 22.11
CA ILE A 650 5.50 -13.83 23.23
C ILE A 650 4.01 -13.64 22.94
N ILE A 651 3.23 -14.71 23.11
CA ILE A 651 1.78 -14.69 22.91
C ILE A 651 1.11 -15.11 24.21
N PHE A 652 0.30 -14.22 24.78
CA PHE A 652 -0.62 -14.49 25.87
C PHE A 652 -2.04 -14.63 25.30
N ASP A 653 -2.78 -15.64 25.74
CA ASP A 653 -4.11 -15.94 25.21
C ASP A 653 -5.07 -16.25 26.34
N MET A 654 -6.06 -15.38 26.54
CA MET A 654 -7.05 -15.53 27.60
C MET A 654 -8.11 -16.54 27.16
N ILE A 655 -8.23 -17.61 27.94
CA ILE A 655 -9.13 -18.72 27.69
C ILE A 655 -10.14 -18.74 28.83
N VAL A 656 -11.41 -18.58 28.48
CA VAL A 656 -12.48 -18.69 29.47
C VAL A 656 -12.71 -20.15 29.79
N VAL A 657 -12.67 -20.49 31.07
CA VAL A 657 -12.94 -21.84 31.55
C VAL A 657 -14.45 -21.98 31.75
N PRO A 658 -15.07 -23.03 31.18
CA PRO A 658 -16.49 -23.29 31.44
C PRO A 658 -16.73 -23.62 32.93
N PRO A 659 -17.87 -23.19 33.49
CA PRO A 659 -18.15 -23.34 34.92
C PRO A 659 -18.33 -24.80 35.34
N ASP A 660 -18.09 -25.08 36.62
CA ASP A 660 -18.36 -26.36 37.24
C ASP A 660 -19.87 -26.52 37.52
N GLY A 661 -20.61 -27.11 36.57
CA GLY A 661 -22.06 -27.23 36.71
C GLY A 661 -22.71 -28.31 35.84
N GLY A 662 -22.69 -29.57 36.31
CA GLY A 662 -23.58 -30.64 35.82
C GLY A 662 -22.99 -31.66 34.84
N GLU A 663 -23.85 -32.49 34.24
CA GLU A 663 -23.46 -33.46 33.21
C GLU A 663 -22.92 -32.74 31.97
N VAL A 664 -21.69 -33.10 31.56
CA VAL A 664 -21.07 -32.58 30.33
C VAL A 664 -21.92 -33.00 29.14
N LEU A 665 -22.59 -32.02 28.53
CA LEU A 665 -23.41 -32.25 27.35
C LEU A 665 -22.50 -32.53 26.14
N GLU A 666 -22.89 -33.44 25.25
CA GLU A 666 -22.11 -33.75 24.04
C GLU A 666 -21.94 -32.52 23.13
N CYS A 667 -22.95 -31.65 23.08
CA CYS A 667 -22.89 -30.37 22.39
C CYS A 667 -21.84 -29.43 23.02
N GLU A 668 -21.76 -29.37 24.35
CA GLU A 668 -20.75 -28.58 25.05
C GLU A 668 -19.33 -29.08 24.77
N ARG A 669 -19.14 -30.41 24.77
CA ARG A 669 -17.88 -31.03 24.37
C ARG A 669 -17.46 -30.63 22.95
N SER A 670 -18.41 -30.61 22.01
CA SER A 670 -18.14 -30.23 20.61
C SER A 670 -17.74 -28.75 20.47
N LEU A 671 -18.37 -27.86 21.23
CA LEU A 671 -18.07 -26.43 21.24
C LEU A 671 -16.69 -26.18 21.87
N LEU A 672 -16.42 -26.79 23.02
CA LEU A 672 -15.13 -26.66 23.71
C LEU A 672 -13.99 -27.26 22.88
N ARG A 673 -14.22 -28.37 22.16
CA ARG A 673 -13.25 -28.92 21.19
C ARG A 673 -12.82 -27.89 20.15
N ARG A 674 -13.77 -27.11 19.61
CA ARG A 674 -13.50 -26.05 18.62
C ARG A 674 -12.70 -24.90 19.23
N GLU A 675 -12.94 -24.56 20.49
CA GLU A 675 -12.19 -23.52 21.19
C GLU A 675 -10.76 -23.97 21.56
N LEU A 676 -10.60 -25.24 21.97
CA LEU A 676 -9.31 -25.84 22.35
C LEU A 676 -8.44 -26.24 21.17
N SER A 677 -8.99 -26.55 19.99
CA SER A 677 -8.19 -26.91 18.81
C SER A 677 -7.23 -25.78 18.42
N ARG A 678 -7.70 -24.52 18.48
CA ARG A 678 -6.87 -23.32 18.32
C ARG A 678 -5.71 -23.30 19.32
N PHE A 679 -6.01 -23.57 20.58
CA PHE A 679 -4.99 -23.58 21.64
C PHE A 679 -3.91 -24.63 21.34
N VAL A 680 -4.31 -25.86 21.00
CA VAL A 680 -3.37 -26.95 20.74
C VAL A 680 -2.49 -26.61 19.55
N GLU A 681 -3.05 -25.98 18.52
CA GLU A 681 -2.29 -25.51 17.37
C GLU A 681 -1.23 -24.47 17.77
N PHE A 682 -1.59 -23.49 18.60
CA PHE A 682 -0.64 -22.48 19.09
C PHE A 682 0.45 -23.09 19.99
N ALA A 683 0.08 -23.99 20.90
CA ALA A 683 1.00 -24.65 21.79
C ALA A 683 1.94 -25.61 21.04
N SER A 684 1.46 -26.30 20.00
CA SER A 684 2.25 -27.30 19.28
C SER A 684 3.50 -26.74 18.58
N LEU A 685 3.44 -25.49 18.13
CA LEU A 685 4.52 -24.81 17.40
C LEU A 685 5.31 -23.83 18.30
N SER A 686 4.98 -23.72 19.59
CA SER A 686 5.71 -22.84 20.52
C SER A 686 6.94 -23.52 21.13
N LEU A 687 7.92 -22.72 21.54
CA LEU A 687 9.13 -23.20 22.21
C LEU A 687 8.84 -23.85 23.58
N ASN A 688 7.77 -23.44 24.24
CA ASN A 688 7.32 -23.93 25.54
C ASN A 688 6.09 -24.84 25.44
N SER A 689 5.99 -25.62 24.35
CA SER A 689 4.83 -26.46 24.03
C SER A 689 4.38 -27.38 25.18
N GLY A 690 5.32 -27.98 25.91
CA GLY A 690 5.03 -28.84 27.06
C GLY A 690 4.37 -28.10 28.23
N GLU A 691 4.90 -26.91 28.58
CA GLU A 691 4.35 -26.06 29.65
C GLU A 691 2.97 -25.53 29.25
N ALA A 692 2.82 -25.06 28.01
CA ALA A 692 1.55 -24.58 27.50
C ALA A 692 0.48 -25.68 27.57
N ARG A 693 0.76 -26.89 27.05
CA ARG A 693 -0.18 -28.01 27.08
C ARG A 693 -0.56 -28.45 28.49
N ALA A 694 0.39 -28.40 29.43
CA ALA A 694 0.10 -28.74 30.83
C ALA A 694 -0.98 -27.83 31.43
N ALA A 695 -1.00 -26.55 31.06
CA ALA A 695 -1.96 -25.57 31.58
C ALA A 695 -3.43 -25.85 31.20
N ILE A 696 -3.70 -26.63 30.14
CA ILE A 696 -5.07 -26.99 29.72
C ILE A 696 -5.42 -28.46 29.99
N LEU A 697 -4.47 -29.25 30.50
CA LEU A 697 -4.63 -30.70 30.64
C LEU A 697 -5.82 -31.06 31.54
N ASP A 698 -6.04 -30.29 32.60
CA ASP A 698 -7.16 -30.48 33.53
C ASP A 698 -8.51 -30.30 32.81
N ILE A 699 -8.61 -29.29 31.94
CA ILE A 699 -9.80 -29.03 31.12
C ILE A 699 -10.00 -30.18 30.11
N GLN A 700 -8.95 -30.60 29.40
CA GLN A 700 -9.04 -31.72 28.45
C GLN A 700 -9.47 -33.02 29.12
N THR A 701 -8.96 -33.29 30.32
CA THR A 701 -9.30 -34.48 31.11
C THR A 701 -10.75 -34.42 31.55
N LYS A 702 -11.19 -33.29 32.11
CA LYS A 702 -12.57 -33.08 32.57
C LYS A 702 -13.60 -33.28 31.46
N TYR A 703 -13.33 -32.75 30.26
CA TYR A 703 -14.25 -32.80 29.12
C TYR A 703 -14.02 -34.00 28.18
N ARG A 704 -13.10 -34.91 28.52
CA ARG A 704 -12.72 -36.08 27.69
C ARG A 704 -12.33 -35.70 26.26
N LEU A 705 -11.44 -34.70 26.17
CA LEU A 705 -10.90 -34.10 24.94
C LEU A 705 -9.38 -34.30 24.83
N LEU A 706 -8.85 -35.42 25.36
CA LEU A 706 -7.42 -35.76 25.27
C LEU A 706 -6.95 -36.10 23.85
N ASP A 707 -7.90 -36.29 22.92
CA ASP A 707 -7.66 -36.55 21.51
C ASP A 707 -7.57 -35.28 20.66
N VAL A 708 -7.76 -34.10 21.27
CA VAL A 708 -7.52 -32.77 20.72
C VAL A 708 -6.08 -32.37 21.02
#